data_AF-A0A1X9YJ81-F1
#
_entry.id   AF-A0A1X9YJ81-F1
#
_cell.length_a   1.000
_cell.length_b   1.000
_cell.length_c   1.000
_cell.angle_alpha   90.00
_cell.angle_beta   90.00
_cell.angle_gamma   90.00
#
_symmetry.space_group_name_H-M   'P 1'
#
loop_
_entity.id
_entity.type
_entity.pdbx_description
1 polymer ?
#
loop_
_entity_poly.entity_id
_entity_poly.type
_entity_poly.pdbx_seq_one_letter_code
_entity_poly.pdbx_strand_id
1 'polypeptide(L)'
;MRNEAQRSRAGSARRYAGSVAALLLGTSPLAAQTVLPAAPAPFAGKIGETYADSVQAFPKPVTAPKGAPNIFVILTDDVGFSAASTFGGPIPTPNLDRLAARGLVYNRFHTTAMCSPTRAALLTGRNHHAVGNGIVANLSTGFPGYDNIMPKTAATVAEVLRQNGYNTAMVGKHHNAPEAHTSPAGPFDLWPTGLGFEHFFGFMAAETNQFTPALYRGNMAVPTLTEGVLDKALADEAINWVHSQKAAAPDKPFFLYYATGSAHAPIQAPADWLLKFRGKFDKGWDVVRAETYARQRKAGIIPANAENTARPDGIKAWKDLTPDQRLINARMMEAYAAMLAYQDNQVGRVLDELDRMGESGNTLVMFIEGDNGAAAEGGDNGSNNPMANFANGMQEGDKVLLANLEKIGGPEAVPNYGFGWAWATNAPFRMFKQYASHLGGTRNGFVVSWPDKIKARGIRSQFTHVNDVMPTILDVVGIEAPESVNGVKQQPIDGVSFAYSFDAPAAPERHDTQYFEMMGNRAIYHQGWLASSTPVNAPWKRSDNTKLPTDYAWELYDLRSDFSQARDLAAKQPAKLKEMQALFHSEAKRNNVLPLDDRMTLARFQAAMGQHPTRDRYTYWGANVSIPTVNAAPVLGRAFRITADVELPETPANGAIVAIGSKFGGWSFYLKDGRPVALMAATQLDGDQSSVAATSVLPAGKTQLVFDFRYAGGFNAGGEMIISANGQEIGRGPIARTISKYPEMTDTLDIGFDADTAVTNDYAQGGHFTGKIAKVDIEVGKPGAAGPAR
;
A
#
# COMPACT_ATOMS: atom_id res chain seq x y z
N MET A 1 17.95 98.41 -23.89
CA MET A 1 17.42 99.63 -23.25
C MET A 1 15.94 99.73 -23.57
N ARG A 2 15.06 99.87 -22.56
CA ARG A 2 13.62 100.23 -22.64
C ARG A 2 12.70 99.25 -23.44
N ASN A 3 11.39 99.12 -23.22
CA ASN A 3 10.49 99.37 -22.07
C ASN A 3 9.24 98.45 -22.20
N GLU A 4 8.44 98.32 -21.12
CA GLU A 4 6.95 98.26 -21.00
C GLU A 4 6.05 97.94 -22.24
N ALA A 5 4.81 97.39 -22.15
CA ALA A 5 4.01 96.70 -21.11
C ALA A 5 2.64 96.22 -21.74
N GLN A 6 1.78 95.58 -20.91
CA GLN A 6 0.31 95.33 -21.09
C GLN A 6 -0.25 94.09 -21.87
N ARG A 7 -0.76 93.13 -21.07
CA ARG A 7 -2.12 92.48 -21.09
C ARG A 7 -2.84 92.31 -22.45
N SER A 8 -2.97 91.09 -23.02
CA SER A 8 -3.95 90.01 -22.73
C SER A 8 -5.44 90.38 -22.91
N ARG A 9 -6.34 89.62 -23.56
CA ARG A 9 -6.45 88.16 -23.89
C ARG A 9 -6.88 87.98 -25.39
N ALA A 10 -7.08 86.81 -26.01
CA ALA A 10 -7.08 85.37 -25.66
C ALA A 10 -6.38 84.56 -26.80
N GLY A 11 -6.58 83.26 -27.11
CA GLY A 11 -7.38 82.14 -26.56
C GLY A 11 -7.04 80.81 -27.27
N SER A 12 -6.98 79.70 -26.50
CA SER A 12 -6.97 78.26 -26.88
C SER A 12 -6.10 77.73 -28.06
N ALA A 13 -5.46 76.56 -27.99
CA ALA A 13 -5.08 75.69 -26.87
C ALA A 13 -4.08 74.63 -27.39
N ARG A 14 -2.92 74.48 -26.76
CA ARG A 14 -2.02 73.31 -26.86
C ARG A 14 -0.93 73.44 -25.78
N ARG A 15 -1.20 72.90 -24.58
CA ARG A 15 -0.18 72.72 -23.56
C ARG A 15 0.45 71.34 -23.73
N TYR A 16 1.73 71.30 -24.05
CA TYR A 16 2.56 70.17 -23.65
C TYR A 16 2.63 70.18 -22.13
N ALA A 17 1.92 69.26 -21.48
CA ALA A 17 2.08 68.99 -20.06
C ALA A 17 3.10 67.86 -19.92
N GLY A 18 4.08 68.03 -19.02
CA GLY A 18 5.04 66.98 -18.72
C GLY A 18 4.32 65.78 -18.10
N SER A 19 4.54 64.60 -18.66
CA SER A 19 3.92 63.36 -18.18
C SER A 19 4.41 63.01 -16.78
N VAL A 20 3.52 63.15 -15.80
CA VAL A 20 3.69 62.50 -14.49
C VAL A 20 3.72 61.00 -14.75
N ALA A 21 4.82 60.34 -14.41
CA ALA A 21 4.92 58.88 -14.45
C ALA A 21 4.05 58.29 -13.32
N ALA A 22 2.76 58.10 -13.62
CA ALA A 22 1.91 57.27 -12.79
C ALA A 22 2.49 55.85 -12.81
N LEU A 23 3.00 55.37 -11.67
CA LEU A 23 3.15 53.94 -11.44
C LEU A 23 1.74 53.35 -11.47
N LEU A 24 1.33 52.88 -12.65
CA LEU A 24 0.39 51.79 -12.73
C LEU A 24 1.04 50.63 -12.00
N LEU A 25 0.62 50.41 -10.75
CA LEU A 25 0.72 49.12 -10.10
C LEU A 25 -0.11 48.15 -10.94
N GLY A 26 0.51 47.65 -12.00
CA GLY A 26 -0.03 46.56 -12.77
C GLY A 26 -0.27 45.42 -11.79
N THR A 27 -1.52 44.99 -11.69
CA THR A 27 -1.83 43.66 -11.18
C THR A 27 -1.22 42.69 -12.18
N SER A 28 0.07 42.37 -11.99
CA SER A 28 0.66 41.21 -12.62
C SER A 28 -0.30 40.05 -12.36
N PRO A 29 -0.63 39.22 -13.37
CA PRO A 29 -1.21 37.92 -13.06
C PRO A 29 -0.27 37.26 -12.05
N LEU A 30 -0.80 36.59 -11.02
CA LEU A 30 0.05 35.85 -10.08
C LEU A 30 0.90 34.91 -10.94
N ALA A 31 2.20 35.18 -11.02
CA ALA A 31 3.14 34.21 -11.55
C ALA A 31 3.02 32.99 -10.65
N ALA A 32 2.76 31.83 -11.26
CA ALA A 32 2.55 30.61 -10.49
C ALA A 32 3.80 30.32 -9.64
N GLN A 33 3.55 29.87 -8.41
CA GLN A 33 4.60 29.81 -7.41
C GLN A 33 5.40 28.51 -7.52
N THR A 34 6.49 28.55 -8.28
CA THR A 34 7.38 27.39 -8.47
C THR A 34 8.38 27.16 -7.32
N VAL A 35 8.43 28.05 -6.34
CA VAL A 35 9.28 27.94 -5.13
C VAL A 35 8.39 27.85 -3.89
N LEU A 36 8.48 26.72 -3.18
CA LEU A 36 7.68 26.39 -2.00
C LEU A 36 8.59 26.19 -0.76
N PRO A 37 8.24 26.71 0.43
CA PRO A 37 7.08 27.55 0.72
C PRO A 37 7.20 28.95 0.14
N ALA A 38 6.07 29.65 0.09
CA ALA A 38 6.04 31.04 -0.29
C ALA A 38 6.93 31.91 0.61
N ALA A 39 7.70 32.82 0.01
CA ALA A 39 8.37 33.87 0.77
C ALA A 39 7.32 34.65 1.59
N PRO A 40 7.53 34.87 2.90
CA PRO A 40 6.57 35.59 3.72
C PRO A 40 6.27 36.97 3.14
N ALA A 41 4.98 37.29 3.01
CA ALA A 41 4.56 38.61 2.57
C ALA A 41 5.09 39.68 3.56
N PRO A 42 5.60 40.83 3.08
CA PRO A 42 5.97 41.94 3.95
C PRO A 42 4.82 42.35 4.88
N PHE A 43 5.16 42.83 6.08
CA PHE A 43 4.17 43.31 7.03
C PHE A 43 3.30 44.40 6.41
N ALA A 44 2.00 44.13 6.25
CA ALA A 44 1.06 45.02 5.59
C ALA A 44 0.53 46.16 6.49
N GLY A 45 0.98 46.19 7.74
CA GLY A 45 0.63 47.24 8.71
C GLY A 45 1.66 48.38 8.72
N LYS A 46 1.68 49.12 9.82
CA LYS A 46 2.65 50.19 10.10
C LYS A 46 3.26 49.96 11.48
N ILE A 47 4.58 50.07 11.60
CA ILE A 47 5.27 50.07 12.89
C ILE A 47 5.58 51.52 13.25
N GLY A 48 5.12 51.94 14.41
CA GLY A 48 5.40 53.22 15.06
C GLY A 48 6.40 53.08 16.21
N GLU A 49 6.58 54.15 16.99
CA GLU A 49 7.38 54.13 18.22
C GLU A 49 6.65 53.35 19.34
N THR A 50 5.31 53.35 19.31
CA THR A 50 4.44 52.67 20.27
C THR A 50 3.34 51.88 19.56
N TYR A 51 2.53 51.13 20.32
CA TYR A 51 1.33 50.50 19.77
C TYR A 51 0.25 51.52 19.33
N ALA A 52 0.30 52.76 19.83
CA ALA A 52 -0.72 53.78 19.58
C ALA A 52 -0.57 54.47 18.19
N ASP A 53 0.65 54.52 17.66
CA ASP A 53 0.97 55.04 16.32
C ASP A 53 1.34 53.93 15.30
N SER A 54 1.19 52.67 15.72
CA SER A 54 1.27 51.46 14.90
C SER A 54 -0.11 51.04 14.34
N VAL A 55 -0.09 50.32 13.22
CA VAL A 55 -1.25 49.63 12.64
C VAL A 55 -0.90 48.15 12.54
N GLN A 56 -1.58 47.30 13.32
CA GLN A 56 -1.40 45.85 13.25
C GLN A 56 -1.96 45.26 11.96
N ALA A 57 -1.30 44.22 11.44
CA ALA A 57 -1.80 43.39 10.35
C ALA A 57 -1.30 41.96 10.54
N PHE A 58 -2.20 40.97 10.40
CA PHE A 58 -1.79 39.57 10.38
C PHE A 58 -1.26 39.19 8.99
N PRO A 59 -0.28 38.27 8.89
CA PRO A 59 0.08 37.65 7.62
C PRO A 59 -1.14 37.00 6.98
N LYS A 60 -1.31 37.16 5.67
CA LYS A 60 -2.37 36.44 4.94
C LYS A 60 -1.95 34.97 4.80
N PRO A 61 -2.83 34.00 5.12
CA PRO A 61 -2.54 32.59 4.87
C PRO A 61 -2.47 32.32 3.36
N VAL A 62 -1.73 31.27 2.97
CA VAL A 62 -1.78 30.76 1.60
C VAL A 62 -3.15 30.12 1.35
N THR A 63 -3.78 30.46 0.24
CA THR A 63 -5.11 29.99 -0.18
C THR A 63 -5.00 29.23 -1.49
N ALA A 64 -5.78 28.16 -1.65
CA ALA A 64 -5.89 27.44 -2.91
C ALA A 64 -6.34 28.36 -4.08
N PRO A 65 -6.05 27.97 -5.34
CA PRO A 65 -6.55 28.68 -6.51
C PRO A 65 -8.06 28.90 -6.47
N LYS A 66 -8.53 30.04 -7.01
CA LYS A 66 -9.93 30.44 -6.87
C LYS A 66 -10.86 29.43 -7.53
N GLY A 67 -11.72 28.80 -6.73
CA GLY A 67 -12.67 27.78 -7.19
C GLY A 67 -12.05 26.41 -7.44
N ALA A 68 -10.86 26.15 -6.89
CA ALA A 68 -10.23 24.83 -6.94
C ALA A 68 -11.14 23.76 -6.28
N PRO A 69 -11.19 22.54 -6.83
CA PRO A 69 -12.06 21.47 -6.32
C PRO A 69 -11.48 20.82 -5.07
N ASN A 70 -12.32 20.12 -4.30
CA ASN A 70 -11.81 19.05 -3.45
C ASN A 70 -11.29 17.92 -4.35
N ILE A 71 -10.28 17.17 -3.90
CA ILE A 71 -9.69 16.06 -4.64
C ILE A 71 -9.84 14.81 -3.79
N PHE A 72 -10.42 13.76 -4.36
CA PHE A 72 -10.61 12.46 -3.71
C PHE A 72 -9.99 11.37 -4.58
N VAL A 73 -8.78 10.92 -4.22
CA VAL A 73 -8.09 9.82 -4.90
C VAL A 73 -8.35 8.55 -4.11
N ILE A 74 -8.98 7.57 -4.75
CA ILE A 74 -9.26 6.24 -4.20
C ILE A 74 -8.32 5.25 -4.89
N LEU A 75 -7.63 4.42 -4.11
CA LEU A 75 -6.73 3.38 -4.60
C LEU A 75 -7.04 2.05 -3.88
N THR A 76 -7.45 1.04 -4.63
CA THR A 76 -7.74 -0.30 -4.10
C THR A 76 -6.52 -1.21 -4.31
N ASP A 77 -6.44 -2.33 -3.57
CA ASP A 77 -5.22 -3.13 -3.44
C ASP A 77 -5.39 -4.48 -4.16
N ASP A 78 -4.43 -4.91 -4.97
CA ASP A 78 -4.47 -6.21 -5.67
C ASP A 78 -5.73 -6.51 -6.52
N VAL A 79 -6.49 -5.49 -6.94
CA VAL A 79 -7.69 -5.68 -7.75
C VAL A 79 -7.34 -5.87 -9.22
N GLY A 80 -7.66 -7.05 -9.77
CA GLY A 80 -7.49 -7.32 -11.19
C GLY A 80 -8.44 -6.51 -12.09
N PHE A 81 -7.97 -6.16 -13.30
CA PHE A 81 -8.68 -5.29 -14.26
C PHE A 81 -10.17 -5.65 -14.48
N SER A 82 -10.54 -6.92 -14.32
CA SER A 82 -11.86 -7.44 -14.58
C SER A 82 -12.48 -8.16 -13.38
N ALA A 83 -12.13 -7.75 -12.16
CA ALA A 83 -12.81 -8.17 -10.93
C ALA A 83 -14.17 -7.45 -10.78
N ALA A 84 -14.16 -6.12 -10.89
CA ALA A 84 -15.30 -5.21 -10.72
C ALA A 84 -16.28 -5.20 -11.90
N SER A 85 -17.58 -4.99 -11.62
CA SER A 85 -18.66 -4.93 -12.63
C SER A 85 -18.44 -3.82 -13.66
N THR A 86 -17.85 -2.71 -13.24
CA THR A 86 -17.55 -1.54 -14.09
C THR A 86 -16.65 -1.90 -15.28
N PHE A 87 -15.75 -2.87 -15.10
CA PHE A 87 -14.85 -3.37 -16.13
C PHE A 87 -15.26 -4.76 -16.64
N GLY A 88 -16.56 -5.08 -16.52
CA GLY A 88 -17.21 -6.31 -17.00
C GLY A 88 -17.03 -7.53 -16.10
N GLY A 89 -16.43 -7.38 -14.92
CA GLY A 89 -16.21 -8.43 -13.94
C GLY A 89 -17.48 -9.01 -13.30
N PRO A 90 -17.34 -10.08 -12.50
CA PRO A 90 -18.48 -10.73 -11.84
C PRO A 90 -18.87 -10.11 -10.49
N ILE A 91 -18.04 -9.24 -9.89
CA ILE A 91 -18.26 -8.69 -8.55
C ILE A 91 -19.01 -7.35 -8.69
N PRO A 92 -20.14 -7.14 -8.00
CA PRO A 92 -20.88 -5.89 -8.07
C PRO A 92 -20.15 -4.77 -7.33
N THR A 93 -19.82 -3.69 -8.04
CA THR A 93 -19.21 -2.45 -7.53
C THR A 93 -20.09 -1.25 -7.88
N PRO A 94 -21.31 -1.14 -7.30
CA PRO A 94 -22.31 -0.16 -7.71
C PRO A 94 -21.89 1.31 -7.52
N ASN A 95 -20.95 1.61 -6.61
CA ASN A 95 -20.46 2.97 -6.42
C ASN A 95 -19.43 3.35 -7.47
N LEU A 96 -18.52 2.43 -7.83
CA LEU A 96 -17.66 2.59 -8.99
C LEU A 96 -18.47 2.68 -10.30
N ASP A 97 -19.53 1.88 -10.45
CA ASP A 97 -20.48 1.97 -11.56
C ASP A 97 -21.18 3.34 -11.62
N ARG A 98 -21.61 3.88 -10.46
CA ARG A 98 -22.18 5.25 -10.36
C ARG A 98 -21.18 6.32 -10.79
N LEU A 99 -19.91 6.22 -10.36
CA LEU A 99 -18.85 7.14 -10.76
C LEU A 99 -18.57 7.07 -12.27
N ALA A 100 -18.49 5.86 -12.83
CA ALA A 100 -18.29 5.63 -14.26
C ALA A 100 -19.45 6.19 -15.10
N ALA A 101 -20.70 5.95 -14.67
CA ALA A 101 -21.89 6.47 -15.34
C ALA A 101 -21.97 8.02 -15.33
N ARG A 102 -21.40 8.67 -14.31
CA ARG A 102 -21.30 10.15 -14.22
C ARG A 102 -19.92 10.72 -14.60
N GLY A 103 -19.04 9.91 -15.18
CA GLY A 103 -17.64 10.26 -15.44
C GLY A 103 -17.04 9.60 -16.68
N LEU A 104 -15.72 9.37 -16.62
CA LEU A 104 -14.89 8.83 -17.69
C LEU A 104 -14.28 7.51 -17.24
N VAL A 105 -14.20 6.52 -18.14
CA VAL A 105 -13.64 5.19 -17.87
C VAL A 105 -12.37 5.00 -18.71
N TYR A 106 -11.22 4.85 -18.08
CA TYR A 106 -9.95 4.59 -18.76
C TYR A 106 -9.70 3.08 -18.83
N ASN A 107 -9.56 2.55 -20.05
CA ASN A 107 -9.32 1.11 -20.28
C ASN A 107 -7.86 0.78 -20.66
N ARG A 108 -7.01 1.81 -20.78
CA ARG A 108 -5.55 1.73 -20.99
C ARG A 108 -4.79 2.54 -19.92
N PHE A 109 -5.30 2.53 -18.69
CA PHE A 109 -4.60 3.01 -17.51
C PHE A 109 -3.66 1.92 -16.95
N HIS A 110 -2.46 2.32 -16.54
CA HIS A 110 -1.44 1.40 -16.07
C HIS A 110 -0.88 1.80 -14.70
N THR A 111 -0.50 0.79 -13.95
CA THR A 111 0.22 0.88 -12.68
C THR A 111 1.60 0.23 -12.86
N THR A 112 2.40 0.19 -11.80
CA THR A 112 3.52 -0.77 -11.76
C THR A 112 2.97 -2.19 -11.47
N ALA A 113 3.84 -3.19 -11.35
CA ALA A 113 3.39 -4.55 -11.00
C ALA A 113 3.34 -4.84 -9.48
N MET A 114 3.56 -3.83 -8.61
CA MET A 114 3.53 -3.97 -7.14
C MET A 114 3.04 -2.70 -6.41
N CYS A 115 2.47 -2.91 -5.23
CA CYS A 115 1.84 -1.90 -4.39
C CYS A 115 2.72 -0.69 -4.00
N SER A 116 3.79 -0.84 -3.20
CA SER A 116 4.66 0.31 -2.83
C SER A 116 5.18 1.09 -4.04
N PRO A 117 5.72 0.41 -5.08
CA PRO A 117 6.17 1.08 -6.30
C PRO A 117 5.09 1.92 -6.99
N THR A 118 3.85 1.41 -7.12
CA THR A 118 2.72 2.18 -7.66
C THR A 118 2.37 3.39 -6.80
N ARG A 119 2.34 3.23 -5.47
CA ARG A 119 2.00 4.31 -4.52
C ARG A 119 3.03 5.43 -4.53
N ALA A 120 4.32 5.10 -4.64
CA ALA A 120 5.38 6.09 -4.82
C ALA A 120 5.22 6.86 -6.14
N ALA A 121 4.92 6.16 -7.24
CA ALA A 121 4.72 6.78 -8.56
C ALA A 121 3.46 7.68 -8.60
N LEU A 122 2.35 7.24 -8.00
CA LEU A 122 1.13 8.03 -7.80
C LEU A 122 1.42 9.33 -7.07
N LEU A 123 2.04 9.23 -5.88
CA LEU A 123 2.22 10.35 -4.98
C LEU A 123 3.24 11.36 -5.50
N THR A 124 4.22 10.95 -6.31
CA THR A 124 5.31 11.82 -6.78
C THR A 124 5.25 12.21 -8.26
N GLY A 125 4.34 11.62 -9.05
CA GLY A 125 4.27 11.83 -10.50
C GLY A 125 5.51 11.35 -11.26
N ARG A 126 6.32 10.48 -10.65
CA ARG A 126 7.65 10.07 -11.15
C ARG A 126 7.75 8.57 -11.25
N ASN A 127 8.75 8.09 -11.98
CA ASN A 127 9.01 6.66 -12.09
C ASN A 127 9.53 6.09 -10.76
N HIS A 128 9.02 4.93 -10.37
CA HIS A 128 9.20 4.39 -9.02
C HIS A 128 10.68 4.14 -8.62
N HIS A 129 11.52 3.64 -9.54
CA HIS A 129 12.98 3.55 -9.33
C HIS A 129 13.67 4.92 -9.22
N ALA A 130 13.18 5.94 -9.93
CA ALA A 130 13.73 7.29 -9.87
C ALA A 130 13.47 7.98 -8.51
N VAL A 131 12.65 7.35 -7.65
CA VAL A 131 12.32 7.77 -6.28
C VAL A 131 12.60 6.67 -5.24
N GLY A 132 13.53 5.75 -5.51
CA GLY A 132 13.99 4.74 -4.54
C GLY A 132 13.09 3.51 -4.37
N ASN A 133 11.89 3.50 -4.97
CA ASN A 133 10.84 2.51 -4.76
C ASN A 133 10.76 1.48 -5.91
N GLY A 134 11.90 0.91 -6.31
CA GLY A 134 12.00 -0.10 -7.38
C GLY A 134 11.34 -1.45 -7.05
N ILE A 135 11.20 -1.76 -5.77
CA ILE A 135 10.58 -2.97 -5.21
C ILE A 135 9.87 -2.58 -3.90
N VAL A 136 8.97 -3.44 -3.39
CA VAL A 136 8.33 -3.23 -2.08
C VAL A 136 9.35 -3.10 -0.95
N ALA A 137 9.01 -2.31 0.08
CA ALA A 137 9.91 -1.99 1.20
C ALA A 137 10.52 -3.24 1.88
N ASN A 138 9.72 -4.30 2.00
CA ASN A 138 10.08 -5.58 2.62
C ASN A 138 11.11 -6.42 1.83
N LEU A 139 11.49 -5.95 0.63
CA LEU A 139 12.45 -6.57 -0.29
C LEU A 139 13.49 -5.55 -0.79
N SER A 140 13.61 -4.42 -0.10
CA SER A 140 14.56 -3.34 -0.38
C SER A 140 16.02 -3.81 -0.36
N THR A 141 16.88 -3.09 -1.06
CA THR A 141 18.32 -3.38 -1.14
C THR A 141 19.13 -2.09 -1.13
N GLY A 142 20.43 -2.16 -0.84
CA GLY A 142 21.31 -0.98 -0.84
C GLY A 142 21.68 -0.41 -2.23
N PHE A 143 21.00 -0.83 -3.30
CA PHE A 143 21.23 -0.26 -4.64
C PHE A 143 20.38 1.01 -4.85
N PRO A 144 20.92 2.05 -5.52
CA PRO A 144 20.14 3.22 -5.91
C PRO A 144 18.88 2.80 -6.66
N GLY A 145 17.74 3.37 -6.28
CA GLY A 145 16.44 3.02 -6.86
C GLY A 145 15.71 1.85 -6.20
N TYR A 146 16.33 1.10 -5.27
CA TYR A 146 15.72 -0.05 -4.57
C TYR A 146 15.79 0.03 -3.03
N ASP A 147 16.29 1.12 -2.46
CA ASP A 147 16.45 1.34 -1.01
C ASP A 147 15.15 1.68 -0.26
N ASN A 148 14.08 2.00 -1.00
CA ASN A 148 12.81 2.51 -0.50
C ASN A 148 12.91 3.86 0.25
N ILE A 149 13.99 4.62 0.04
CA ILE A 149 14.17 5.95 0.62
C ILE A 149 13.76 6.99 -0.43
N MET A 150 12.53 7.50 -0.32
CA MET A 150 12.04 8.54 -1.23
C MET A 150 12.85 9.84 -1.05
N PRO A 151 13.50 10.38 -2.09
CA PRO A 151 14.39 11.53 -1.95
C PRO A 151 13.60 12.84 -1.84
N LYS A 152 14.13 13.83 -1.10
CA LYS A 152 13.53 15.17 -0.97
C LYS A 152 13.47 15.97 -2.29
N THR A 153 14.10 15.47 -3.36
CA THR A 153 13.97 15.94 -4.75
C THR A 153 12.68 15.51 -5.43
N ALA A 154 11.88 14.64 -4.80
CA ALA A 154 10.61 14.13 -5.30
C ALA A 154 9.47 14.40 -4.30
N ALA A 155 9.16 15.69 -4.09
CA ALA A 155 8.02 16.10 -3.28
C ALA A 155 6.71 15.50 -3.81
N THR A 156 5.85 15.11 -2.87
CA THR A 156 4.55 14.48 -3.15
C THR A 156 3.51 15.51 -3.58
N VAL A 157 2.46 15.05 -4.27
CA VAL A 157 1.26 15.84 -4.56
C VAL A 157 0.61 16.38 -3.28
N ALA A 158 0.64 15.64 -2.17
CA ALA A 158 0.15 16.11 -0.88
C ALA A 158 0.95 17.32 -0.39
N GLU A 159 2.28 17.26 -0.42
CA GLU A 159 3.13 18.37 0.02
C GLU A 159 2.96 19.61 -0.87
N VAL A 160 2.89 19.42 -2.20
CA VAL A 160 2.63 20.53 -3.14
C VAL A 160 1.27 21.16 -2.90
N LEU A 161 0.20 20.37 -2.73
CA LEU A 161 -1.15 20.87 -2.48
C LEU A 161 -1.27 21.57 -1.10
N ARG A 162 -0.70 20.97 -0.05
CA ARG A 162 -0.66 21.57 1.32
C ARG A 162 -0.03 22.96 1.28
N GLN A 163 1.14 23.09 0.65
CA GLN A 163 1.83 24.36 0.52
C GLN A 163 1.15 25.35 -0.44
N ASN A 164 0.19 24.89 -1.25
CA ASN A 164 -0.72 25.71 -2.06
C ASN A 164 -2.12 25.83 -1.43
N GLY A 165 -2.25 25.69 -0.11
CA GLY A 165 -3.47 26.06 0.62
C GLY A 165 -4.61 25.03 0.62
N TYR A 166 -4.35 23.77 0.29
CA TYR A 166 -5.27 22.65 0.57
C TYR A 166 -5.17 22.18 2.03
N ASN A 167 -6.18 21.46 2.52
CA ASN A 167 -5.99 20.50 3.62
C ASN A 167 -5.70 19.11 3.06
N THR A 168 -4.86 18.32 3.71
CA THR A 168 -4.43 17.01 3.17
C THR A 168 -4.64 15.88 4.18
N ALA A 169 -5.27 14.79 3.74
CA ALA A 169 -5.44 13.57 4.52
C ALA A 169 -5.06 12.32 3.74
N MET A 170 -4.49 11.37 4.47
CA MET A 170 -4.32 9.99 4.02
C MET A 170 -5.10 9.05 4.94
N VAL A 171 -5.88 8.15 4.35
CA VAL A 171 -6.67 7.15 5.09
C VAL A 171 -6.40 5.78 4.48
N GLY A 172 -5.86 4.84 5.26
CA GLY A 172 -5.53 3.47 4.85
C GLY A 172 -4.02 3.17 4.72
N LYS A 173 -3.65 2.34 3.75
CA LYS A 173 -2.30 1.77 3.59
C LYS A 173 -1.28 2.75 3.01
N HIS A 174 -0.19 2.96 3.74
CA HIS A 174 0.97 3.74 3.29
C HIS A 174 1.96 2.93 2.44
N HIS A 175 2.72 2.03 3.08
CA HIS A 175 3.69 1.14 2.44
C HIS A 175 4.87 1.79 1.68
N ASN A 176 5.09 3.11 1.80
CA ASN A 176 6.25 3.82 1.20
C ASN A 176 7.29 4.33 2.23
N ALA A 177 7.43 3.63 3.35
CA ALA A 177 8.51 3.87 4.32
C ALA A 177 9.39 2.60 4.42
N PRO A 178 10.72 2.73 4.56
CA PRO A 178 11.58 1.61 4.95
C PRO A 178 11.11 1.01 6.28
N GLU A 179 11.04 -0.31 6.38
CA GLU A 179 10.57 -1.03 7.59
C GLU A 179 11.32 -0.59 8.86
N ALA A 180 12.62 -0.33 8.77
CA ALA A 180 13.41 0.18 9.89
C ALA A 180 12.90 1.52 10.46
N HIS A 181 12.20 2.34 9.67
CA HIS A 181 11.70 3.66 10.06
C HIS A 181 10.25 3.63 10.58
N THR A 182 9.55 2.49 10.53
CA THR A 182 8.12 2.40 10.90
C THR A 182 7.89 2.16 12.39
N SER A 183 8.77 2.65 13.27
CA SER A 183 8.66 2.51 14.74
C SER A 183 8.38 3.83 15.46
N PRO A 184 7.96 3.81 16.74
CA PRO A 184 7.82 5.02 17.56
C PRO A 184 9.11 5.85 17.74
N ALA A 185 10.28 5.31 17.37
CA ALA A 185 11.54 6.06 17.38
C ALA A 185 11.76 6.92 16.11
N GLY A 186 10.92 6.77 15.08
CA GLY A 186 11.11 7.41 13.77
C GLY A 186 12.29 6.82 12.98
N PRO A 187 12.85 7.58 12.00
CA PRO A 187 12.47 8.93 11.59
C PRO A 187 11.08 9.01 10.95
N PHE A 188 10.46 10.18 11.03
CA PHE A 188 9.09 10.40 10.54
C PHE A 188 9.01 11.06 9.15
N ASP A 189 10.13 11.42 8.51
CA ASP A 189 10.16 12.09 7.20
C ASP A 189 9.42 11.33 6.09
N LEU A 190 9.39 10.00 6.15
CA LEU A 190 8.74 9.12 5.17
C LEU A 190 7.40 8.53 5.65
N TRP A 191 6.91 8.97 6.81
CA TRP A 191 5.52 8.73 7.20
C TRP A 191 4.60 9.70 6.45
N PRO A 192 3.29 9.41 6.31
CA PRO A 192 2.36 10.33 5.63
C PRO A 192 2.44 11.78 6.16
N THR A 193 2.63 11.95 7.47
CA THR A 193 2.82 13.26 8.13
C THR A 193 4.09 14.01 7.71
N GLY A 194 5.17 13.30 7.39
CA GLY A 194 6.40 13.87 6.80
C GLY A 194 6.29 14.12 5.29
N LEU A 195 5.39 13.39 4.62
CA LEU A 195 5.13 13.45 3.19
C LEU A 195 4.00 14.43 2.80
N GLY A 196 3.68 15.38 3.68
CA GLY A 196 2.74 16.46 3.39
C GLY A 196 1.26 16.17 3.64
N PHE A 197 0.90 15.06 4.27
CA PHE A 197 -0.45 14.82 4.78
C PHE A 197 -0.61 15.39 6.20
N GLU A 198 -1.51 16.35 6.40
CA GLU A 198 -1.78 16.95 7.72
C GLU A 198 -2.53 15.99 8.66
N HIS A 199 -3.23 14.99 8.09
CA HIS A 199 -3.91 13.93 8.82
C HIS A 199 -3.56 12.56 8.24
N PHE A 200 -3.36 11.57 9.11
CA PHE A 200 -3.19 10.17 8.73
C PHE A 200 -3.95 9.26 9.70
N PHE A 201 -4.66 8.28 9.15
CA PHE A 201 -5.22 7.14 9.89
C PHE A 201 -5.10 5.88 9.03
N GLY A 202 -4.46 4.82 9.52
CA GLY A 202 -4.27 3.60 8.74
C GLY A 202 -3.04 2.80 9.16
N PHE A 203 -2.44 2.07 8.24
CA PHE A 203 -1.34 1.15 8.53
C PHE A 203 -0.13 1.36 7.61
N MET A 204 1.05 1.03 8.14
CA MET A 204 2.34 1.32 7.49
C MET A 204 2.89 0.18 6.63
N ALA A 205 2.52 -1.07 6.95
CA ALA A 205 3.07 -2.28 6.35
C ALA A 205 2.46 -2.65 4.98
N ALA A 206 2.85 -3.81 4.44
CA ALA A 206 2.36 -4.33 3.16
C ALA A 206 0.91 -4.79 3.20
N GLU A 207 0.46 -5.30 4.33
CA GLU A 207 -0.85 -5.92 4.55
C GLU A 207 -1.20 -5.85 6.03
N THR A 208 -2.47 -6.04 6.37
CA THR A 208 -2.92 -6.11 7.77
C THR A 208 -4.21 -6.92 7.89
N ASN A 209 -4.48 -7.46 9.08
CA ASN A 209 -5.73 -8.16 9.39
C ASN A 209 -6.91 -7.19 9.29
N GLN A 210 -8.03 -7.61 8.72
CA GLN A 210 -9.19 -6.73 8.54
C GLN A 210 -10.03 -6.61 9.82
N PHE A 211 -9.98 -7.59 10.72
CA PHE A 211 -10.67 -7.56 12.01
C PHE A 211 -9.79 -6.99 13.13
N THR A 212 -8.49 -7.29 13.10
CA THR A 212 -7.50 -6.88 14.12
C THR A 212 -6.29 -6.14 13.50
N PRO A 213 -6.48 -4.99 12.82
CA PRO A 213 -5.40 -4.26 12.17
C PRO A 213 -4.51 -3.47 13.16
N ALA A 214 -3.19 -3.53 12.94
CA ALA A 214 -2.25 -2.63 13.62
C ALA A 214 -2.34 -1.22 13.01
N LEU A 215 -3.01 -0.31 13.71
CA LEU A 215 -3.35 1.02 13.20
C LEU A 215 -2.55 2.15 13.86
N TYR A 216 -2.39 3.23 13.09
CA TYR A 216 -1.75 4.47 13.51
C TYR A 216 -2.67 5.66 13.24
N ARG A 217 -2.65 6.66 14.12
CA ARG A 217 -3.17 8.01 13.86
C ARG A 217 -2.03 9.01 13.97
N GLY A 218 -1.73 9.71 12.88
CA GLY A 218 -0.46 10.44 12.76
C GLY A 218 0.72 9.48 12.91
N ASN A 219 1.56 9.69 13.93
CA ASN A 219 2.74 8.83 14.18
C ASN A 219 2.58 7.95 15.43
N MET A 220 1.38 7.90 15.99
CA MET A 220 1.06 7.14 17.21
C MET A 220 0.24 5.90 16.85
N ALA A 221 0.63 4.74 17.38
CA ALA A 221 -0.20 3.55 17.32
C ALA A 221 -1.53 3.81 18.08
N VAL A 222 -2.61 3.21 17.60
CA VAL A 222 -3.93 3.23 18.25
C VAL A 222 -4.42 1.80 18.47
N PRO A 223 -5.33 1.55 19.43
CA PRO A 223 -5.88 0.22 19.64
C PRO A 223 -6.53 -0.36 18.38
N THR A 224 -6.42 -1.68 18.25
CA THR A 224 -7.08 -2.47 17.21
C THR A 224 -8.61 -2.35 17.25
N LEU A 225 -9.29 -2.80 16.20
CA LEU A 225 -10.75 -2.73 16.14
C LEU A 225 -11.40 -3.73 17.11
N THR A 226 -12.39 -3.26 17.88
CA THR A 226 -13.22 -4.13 18.74
C THR A 226 -14.47 -4.65 18.03
N GLU A 227 -14.90 -3.98 16.96
CA GLU A 227 -16.09 -4.31 16.18
C GLU A 227 -15.92 -3.96 14.69
N GLY A 228 -16.53 -4.76 13.82
CA GLY A 228 -16.53 -4.53 12.37
C GLY A 228 -15.24 -4.98 11.68
N VAL A 229 -14.91 -4.33 10.56
CA VAL A 229 -13.66 -4.53 9.81
C VAL A 229 -13.07 -3.20 9.33
N LEU A 230 -11.80 -3.21 8.94
CA LEU A 230 -10.99 -2.05 8.56
C LEU A 230 -11.68 -1.06 7.61
N ASP A 231 -12.23 -1.53 6.48
CA ASP A 231 -12.94 -0.67 5.52
C ASP A 231 -13.99 0.25 6.16
N LYS A 232 -14.70 -0.24 7.19
CA LYS A 232 -15.70 0.58 7.91
C LYS A 232 -15.03 1.69 8.70
N ALA A 233 -13.97 1.36 9.43
CA ALA A 233 -13.22 2.30 10.24
C ALA A 233 -12.52 3.38 9.39
N LEU A 234 -12.00 2.99 8.22
CA LEU A 234 -11.44 3.93 7.24
C LEU A 234 -12.52 4.90 6.71
N ALA A 235 -13.69 4.39 6.33
CA ALA A 235 -14.79 5.25 5.87
C ALA A 235 -15.32 6.17 6.98
N ASP A 236 -15.41 5.67 8.21
CA ASP A 236 -15.81 6.45 9.39
C ASP A 236 -14.81 7.59 9.67
N GLU A 237 -13.50 7.32 9.67
CA GLU A 237 -12.48 8.36 9.86
C GLU A 237 -12.49 9.39 8.72
N ALA A 238 -12.60 8.95 7.45
CA ALA A 238 -12.66 9.84 6.30
C ALA A 238 -13.85 10.81 6.37
N ILE A 239 -15.03 10.30 6.75
CA ILE A 239 -16.24 11.11 6.96
C ILE A 239 -16.03 12.10 8.11
N ASN A 240 -15.57 11.63 9.28
CA ASN A 240 -15.33 12.48 10.45
C ASN A 240 -14.27 13.57 10.20
N TRP A 241 -13.24 13.26 9.42
CA TRP A 241 -12.22 14.22 9.01
C TRP A 241 -12.79 15.28 8.07
N VAL A 242 -13.53 14.89 7.03
CA VAL A 242 -14.19 15.85 6.11
C VAL A 242 -15.18 16.75 6.87
N HIS A 243 -15.96 16.21 7.81
CA HIS A 243 -16.84 17.00 8.68
C HIS A 243 -16.07 18.04 9.48
N SER A 244 -15.00 17.62 10.15
CA SER A 244 -14.17 18.48 10.99
C SER A 244 -13.47 19.57 10.16
N GLN A 245 -12.95 19.21 9.00
CA GLN A 245 -12.28 20.11 8.06
C GLN A 245 -13.26 21.17 7.53
N LYS A 246 -14.44 20.76 7.04
CA LYS A 246 -15.45 21.69 6.51
C LYS A 246 -16.13 22.54 7.58
N ALA A 247 -16.26 22.05 8.81
CA ALA A 247 -16.73 22.87 9.92
C ALA A 247 -15.72 23.97 10.32
N ALA A 248 -14.42 23.67 10.26
CA ALA A 248 -13.37 24.63 10.61
C ALA A 248 -13.01 25.61 9.49
N ALA A 249 -13.06 25.17 8.23
CA ALA A 249 -12.65 25.95 7.06
C ALA A 249 -13.47 25.57 5.80
N PRO A 250 -14.76 25.94 5.71
CA PRO A 250 -15.67 25.46 4.66
C PRO A 250 -15.19 25.78 3.24
N ASP A 251 -14.64 26.98 3.04
CA ASP A 251 -14.12 27.46 1.74
C ASP A 251 -12.75 26.86 1.37
N LYS A 252 -12.08 26.15 2.28
CA LYS A 252 -10.76 25.54 2.02
C LYS A 252 -10.96 24.14 1.42
N PRO A 253 -10.43 23.84 0.22
CA PRO A 253 -10.57 22.53 -0.39
C PRO A 253 -9.68 21.49 0.29
N PHE A 254 -10.09 20.22 0.22
CA PHE A 254 -9.32 19.10 0.74
C PHE A 254 -8.73 18.23 -0.39
N PHE A 255 -7.61 17.57 -0.09
CA PHE A 255 -7.11 16.40 -0.80
C PHE A 255 -7.18 15.20 0.14
N LEU A 256 -8.03 14.23 -0.20
CA LEU A 256 -8.17 12.97 0.51
C LEU A 256 -7.61 11.85 -0.37
N TYR A 257 -6.55 11.22 0.11
CA TYR A 257 -6.01 9.98 -0.46
C TYR A 257 -6.52 8.81 0.38
N TYR A 258 -7.37 7.97 -0.20
CA TYR A 258 -8.08 6.89 0.47
C TYR A 258 -7.68 5.55 -0.15
N ALA A 259 -6.83 4.81 0.56
CA ALA A 259 -6.15 3.64 0.05
C ALA A 259 -6.41 2.43 0.95
N THR A 260 -7.56 1.77 0.76
CA THR A 260 -8.18 0.83 1.73
C THR A 260 -7.26 -0.27 2.25
N GLY A 261 -6.43 -0.86 1.38
CA GLY A 261 -5.71 -2.11 1.68
C GLY A 261 -6.56 -3.36 1.45
N SER A 262 -7.85 -3.19 1.16
CA SER A 262 -8.77 -4.29 0.88
C SER A 262 -8.58 -4.87 -0.50
N ALA A 263 -9.00 -6.13 -0.66
CA ALA A 263 -8.73 -7.03 -1.79
C ALA A 263 -7.27 -7.56 -1.89
N HIS A 264 -6.32 -7.04 -1.08
CA HIS A 264 -5.08 -7.74 -0.72
C HIS A 264 -5.36 -8.92 0.23
N ALA A 265 -4.37 -9.80 0.41
CA ALA A 265 -4.38 -10.74 1.53
C ALA A 265 -4.23 -9.99 2.89
N PRO A 266 -4.76 -10.53 4.00
CA PRO A 266 -5.69 -11.64 4.09
C PRO A 266 -7.09 -11.27 3.56
N ILE A 267 -7.66 -12.11 2.69
CA ILE A 267 -9.01 -11.85 2.14
C ILE A 267 -10.06 -12.12 3.22
N GLN A 268 -10.59 -11.06 3.82
CA GLN A 268 -11.47 -11.11 4.99
C GLN A 268 -12.64 -10.14 4.81
N ALA A 269 -13.84 -10.54 5.23
CA ALA A 269 -15.05 -9.74 5.07
C ALA A 269 -16.10 -10.05 6.17
N PRO A 270 -17.05 -9.14 6.45
CA PRO A 270 -18.13 -9.39 7.39
C PRO A 270 -18.97 -10.62 6.99
N ALA A 271 -19.43 -11.38 7.98
CA ALA A 271 -20.11 -12.66 7.75
C ALA A 271 -21.39 -12.55 6.90
N ASP A 272 -22.16 -11.46 7.04
CA ASP A 272 -23.34 -11.21 6.21
C ASP A 272 -22.98 -10.91 4.74
N TRP A 273 -21.78 -10.39 4.48
CA TRP A 273 -21.24 -10.20 3.13
C TRP A 273 -20.71 -11.50 2.53
N LEU A 274 -20.00 -12.32 3.30
CA LEU A 274 -19.58 -13.68 2.86
C LEU A 274 -20.79 -14.50 2.39
N LEU A 275 -21.91 -14.44 3.13
CA LEU A 275 -23.14 -15.15 2.78
C LEU A 275 -23.76 -14.71 1.44
N LYS A 276 -23.60 -13.45 1.02
CA LYS A 276 -24.16 -12.93 -0.27
C LYS A 276 -23.52 -13.60 -1.49
N PHE A 277 -22.29 -14.10 -1.35
CA PHE A 277 -21.50 -14.68 -2.44
C PHE A 277 -21.50 -16.22 -2.48
N ARG A 278 -22.12 -16.91 -1.50
CA ARG A 278 -22.29 -18.37 -1.50
C ARG A 278 -22.83 -18.89 -2.84
N GLY A 279 -22.11 -19.84 -3.45
CA GLY A 279 -22.45 -20.51 -4.71
C GLY A 279 -22.28 -19.67 -5.98
N LYS A 280 -21.80 -18.41 -5.89
CA LYS A 280 -21.70 -17.53 -7.07
C LYS A 280 -20.54 -17.92 -8.01
N PHE A 281 -19.58 -18.70 -7.53
CA PHE A 281 -18.34 -19.03 -8.22
C PHE A 281 -18.15 -20.51 -8.59
N ASP A 282 -19.13 -21.38 -8.29
CA ASP A 282 -19.08 -22.84 -8.52
C ASP A 282 -18.83 -23.26 -9.98
N LYS A 283 -19.18 -22.38 -10.92
CA LYS A 283 -18.93 -22.55 -12.37
C LYS A 283 -17.45 -22.40 -12.77
N GLY A 284 -16.62 -21.84 -11.89
CA GLY A 284 -15.17 -21.79 -12.04
C GLY A 284 -14.59 -20.68 -12.91
N TRP A 285 -13.28 -20.50 -12.78
CA TRP A 285 -12.51 -19.44 -13.43
C TRP A 285 -12.60 -19.45 -14.97
N ASP A 286 -12.61 -20.62 -15.61
CA ASP A 286 -12.67 -20.72 -17.07
C ASP A 286 -13.99 -20.12 -17.61
N VAL A 287 -15.12 -20.45 -16.96
CA VAL A 287 -16.45 -19.95 -17.34
C VAL A 287 -16.61 -18.48 -16.97
N VAL A 288 -16.20 -18.09 -15.74
CA VAL A 288 -16.25 -16.70 -15.29
C VAL A 288 -15.44 -15.79 -16.23
N ARG A 289 -14.22 -16.17 -16.62
CA ARG A 289 -13.38 -15.40 -17.54
C ARG A 289 -14.01 -15.26 -18.92
N ALA A 290 -14.59 -16.34 -19.46
CA ALA A 290 -15.28 -16.29 -20.75
C ALA A 290 -16.51 -15.36 -20.74
N GLU A 291 -17.30 -15.38 -19.67
CA GLU A 291 -18.41 -14.45 -19.48
C GLU A 291 -17.95 -13.00 -19.29
N THR A 292 -16.91 -12.77 -18.47
CA THR A 292 -16.33 -11.44 -18.23
C THR A 292 -15.86 -10.82 -19.54
N TYR A 293 -15.13 -11.58 -20.36
CA TYR A 293 -14.72 -11.17 -21.70
C TYR A 293 -15.91 -10.83 -22.61
N ALA A 294 -16.99 -11.61 -22.55
CA ALA A 294 -18.22 -11.32 -23.30
C ALA A 294 -18.92 -10.04 -22.80
N ARG A 295 -18.98 -9.81 -21.48
CA ARG A 295 -19.51 -8.58 -20.88
C ARG A 295 -18.66 -7.36 -21.26
N GLN A 296 -17.34 -7.46 -21.18
CA GLN A 296 -16.39 -6.41 -21.59
C GLN A 296 -16.59 -5.99 -23.05
N ARG A 297 -16.70 -6.94 -23.98
CA ARG A 297 -16.97 -6.64 -25.41
C ARG A 297 -18.33 -6.01 -25.61
N LYS A 298 -19.37 -6.48 -24.90
CA LYS A 298 -20.73 -5.92 -24.98
C LYS A 298 -20.80 -4.49 -24.45
N ALA A 299 -20.03 -4.17 -23.40
CA ALA A 299 -19.94 -2.85 -22.80
C ALA A 299 -18.95 -1.90 -23.53
N GLY A 300 -18.18 -2.40 -24.49
CA GLY A 300 -17.14 -1.65 -25.20
C GLY A 300 -15.85 -1.41 -24.40
N ILE A 301 -15.75 -1.92 -23.17
CA ILE A 301 -14.57 -1.79 -22.29
C ILE A 301 -13.30 -2.30 -22.97
N ILE A 302 -13.41 -3.38 -23.74
CA ILE A 302 -12.35 -3.87 -24.63
C ILE A 302 -12.82 -3.82 -26.08
N PRO A 303 -11.93 -3.57 -27.05
CA PRO A 303 -12.32 -3.44 -28.46
C PRO A 303 -12.81 -4.78 -29.03
N ALA A 304 -13.62 -4.72 -30.08
CA ALA A 304 -14.30 -5.90 -30.65
C ALA A 304 -13.34 -7.00 -31.14
N ASN A 305 -12.09 -6.64 -31.47
CA ASN A 305 -11.00 -7.48 -31.95
C ASN A 305 -9.96 -7.86 -30.86
N ALA A 306 -10.18 -7.49 -29.59
CA ALA A 306 -9.40 -8.01 -28.48
C ALA A 306 -9.44 -9.55 -28.49
N GLU A 307 -8.42 -10.21 -27.94
CA GLU A 307 -8.40 -11.66 -27.77
C GLU A 307 -8.46 -12.02 -26.29
N ASN A 308 -9.27 -13.00 -25.91
CA ASN A 308 -9.19 -13.59 -24.58
C ASN A 308 -7.95 -14.50 -24.56
N THR A 309 -6.86 -14.06 -23.93
CA THR A 309 -5.59 -14.81 -23.99
C THR A 309 -5.75 -16.20 -23.38
N ALA A 310 -5.04 -17.18 -23.93
CA ALA A 310 -5.02 -18.54 -23.43
C ALA A 310 -4.63 -18.62 -21.94
N ARG A 311 -5.10 -19.69 -21.28
CA ARG A 311 -4.69 -20.01 -19.91
C ARG A 311 -3.21 -20.43 -19.91
N PRO A 312 -2.36 -19.88 -19.03
CA PRO A 312 -0.99 -20.36 -18.88
C PRO A 312 -0.94 -21.86 -18.55
N ASP A 313 0.00 -22.60 -19.15
CA ASP A 313 0.08 -24.06 -19.04
C ASP A 313 0.20 -24.59 -17.59
N GLY A 314 0.75 -23.79 -16.68
CA GLY A 314 0.87 -24.13 -15.27
C GLY A 314 -0.43 -23.99 -14.46
N ILE A 315 -1.51 -23.46 -15.05
CA ILE A 315 -2.81 -23.30 -14.40
C ILE A 315 -3.76 -24.39 -14.92
N LYS A 316 -4.27 -25.22 -14.02
CA LYS A 316 -5.23 -26.30 -14.32
C LYS A 316 -6.56 -25.74 -14.84
N ALA A 317 -7.30 -26.53 -15.64
CA ALA A 317 -8.69 -26.18 -15.93
C ALA A 317 -9.58 -26.49 -14.71
N TRP A 318 -10.65 -25.72 -14.53
CA TRP A 318 -11.64 -25.95 -13.48
C TRP A 318 -12.26 -27.36 -13.52
N LYS A 319 -12.49 -27.85 -14.74
CA LYS A 319 -13.03 -29.20 -15.00
C LYS A 319 -12.07 -30.32 -14.59
N ASP A 320 -10.77 -30.05 -14.52
CA ASP A 320 -9.71 -31.04 -14.23
C ASP A 320 -9.38 -31.10 -12.73
N LEU A 321 -10.00 -30.24 -11.90
CA LEU A 321 -9.94 -30.27 -10.44
C LEU A 321 -10.77 -31.43 -9.85
N THR A 322 -10.46 -31.83 -8.62
CA THR A 322 -11.37 -32.66 -7.81
C THR A 322 -12.62 -31.87 -7.36
N PRO A 323 -13.71 -32.53 -6.92
CA PRO A 323 -14.86 -31.83 -6.33
C PRO A 323 -14.47 -30.95 -5.14
N ASP A 324 -13.60 -31.48 -4.27
CA ASP A 324 -13.07 -30.79 -3.10
C ASP A 324 -12.29 -29.53 -3.48
N GLN A 325 -11.41 -29.63 -4.48
CA GLN A 325 -10.62 -28.50 -4.98
C GLN A 325 -11.52 -27.41 -5.59
N ARG A 326 -12.60 -27.78 -6.29
CA ARG A 326 -13.61 -26.80 -6.75
C ARG A 326 -14.26 -26.09 -5.57
N LEU A 327 -14.65 -26.81 -4.51
CA LEU A 327 -15.29 -26.23 -3.34
C LEU A 327 -14.37 -25.25 -2.60
N ILE A 328 -13.10 -25.61 -2.37
CA ILE A 328 -12.08 -24.74 -1.77
C ILE A 328 -11.88 -23.48 -2.62
N ASN A 329 -11.61 -23.64 -3.92
CA ASN A 329 -11.33 -22.50 -4.79
C ASN A 329 -12.55 -21.59 -4.97
N ALA A 330 -13.77 -22.15 -5.05
CA ALA A 330 -14.99 -21.35 -5.08
C ALA A 330 -15.08 -20.50 -3.81
N ARG A 331 -14.92 -21.11 -2.63
CA ARG A 331 -14.98 -20.43 -1.33
C ARG A 331 -13.97 -19.29 -1.19
N MET A 332 -12.73 -19.49 -1.64
CA MET A 332 -11.72 -18.42 -1.65
C MET A 332 -12.17 -17.21 -2.50
N MET A 333 -12.76 -17.46 -3.67
CA MET A 333 -13.29 -16.40 -4.54
C MET A 333 -14.56 -15.74 -3.96
N GLU A 334 -15.40 -16.48 -3.23
CA GLU A 334 -16.53 -15.90 -2.48
C GLU A 334 -16.06 -14.88 -1.44
N ALA A 335 -14.99 -15.20 -0.70
CA ALA A 335 -14.42 -14.31 0.31
C ALA A 335 -13.81 -13.04 -0.30
N TYR A 336 -13.04 -13.18 -1.39
CA TYR A 336 -12.52 -12.04 -2.16
C TYR A 336 -13.65 -11.15 -2.70
N ALA A 337 -14.69 -11.75 -3.29
CA ALA A 337 -15.82 -11.02 -3.84
C ALA A 337 -16.63 -10.28 -2.76
N ALA A 338 -16.79 -10.89 -1.58
CA ALA A 338 -17.41 -10.26 -0.43
C ALA A 338 -16.61 -9.05 0.07
N MET A 339 -15.28 -9.18 0.16
CA MET A 339 -14.37 -8.10 0.57
C MET A 339 -14.42 -6.94 -0.42
N LEU A 340 -14.25 -7.19 -1.72
CA LEU A 340 -14.26 -6.13 -2.74
C LEU A 340 -15.62 -5.41 -2.83
N ALA A 341 -16.73 -6.14 -2.74
CA ALA A 341 -18.06 -5.53 -2.74
C ALA A 341 -18.37 -4.77 -1.43
N TYR A 342 -17.81 -5.21 -0.29
CA TYR A 342 -17.90 -4.47 0.97
C TYR A 342 -17.11 -3.16 0.91
N GLN A 343 -15.91 -3.20 0.35
CA GLN A 343 -15.06 -2.04 0.12
C GLN A 343 -15.75 -0.99 -0.77
N ASP A 344 -16.32 -1.38 -1.91
CA ASP A 344 -17.11 -0.46 -2.76
C ASP A 344 -18.28 0.16 -1.97
N ASN A 345 -18.94 -0.62 -1.11
CA ASN A 345 -20.00 -0.11 -0.25
C ASN A 345 -19.49 0.91 0.79
N GLN A 346 -18.32 0.70 1.40
CA GLN A 346 -17.74 1.66 2.34
C GLN A 346 -17.24 2.94 1.64
N VAL A 347 -16.65 2.83 0.45
CA VAL A 347 -16.37 4.00 -0.42
C VAL A 347 -17.67 4.73 -0.79
N GLY A 348 -18.73 3.99 -1.07
CA GLY A 348 -20.08 4.50 -1.29
C GLY A 348 -20.58 5.40 -0.16
N ARG A 349 -20.34 5.04 1.10
CA ARG A 349 -20.71 5.87 2.26
C ARG A 349 -20.00 7.23 2.27
N VAL A 350 -18.71 7.27 1.89
CA VAL A 350 -17.96 8.54 1.78
C VAL A 350 -18.51 9.39 0.63
N LEU A 351 -18.82 8.78 -0.52
CA LEU A 351 -19.41 9.47 -1.67
C LEU A 351 -20.83 9.99 -1.40
N ASP A 352 -21.65 9.20 -0.71
CA ASP A 352 -23.02 9.58 -0.31
C ASP A 352 -23.00 10.73 0.70
N GLU A 353 -21.99 10.77 1.57
CA GLU A 353 -21.82 11.87 2.52
C GLU A 353 -21.36 13.16 1.82
N LEU A 354 -20.48 13.08 0.82
CA LEU A 354 -20.15 14.22 -0.04
C LEU A 354 -21.35 14.69 -0.89
N ASP A 355 -22.19 13.76 -1.37
CA ASP A 355 -23.46 14.09 -2.04
C ASP A 355 -24.41 14.80 -1.04
N ARG A 356 -24.51 14.32 0.22
CA ARG A 356 -25.35 14.89 1.30
C ARG A 356 -24.89 16.29 1.75
N MET A 357 -23.58 16.52 1.80
CA MET A 357 -22.97 17.82 2.13
C MET A 357 -23.04 18.83 0.98
N GLY A 358 -23.37 18.40 -0.24
CA GLY A 358 -23.36 19.23 -1.44
C GLY A 358 -21.96 19.46 -2.05
N GLU A 359 -20.95 18.74 -1.57
CA GLU A 359 -19.54 18.89 -1.97
C GLU A 359 -19.21 18.12 -3.26
N SER A 360 -20.01 17.11 -3.63
CA SER A 360 -19.74 16.25 -4.79
C SER A 360 -19.69 16.95 -6.14
N GLY A 361 -20.39 18.09 -6.32
CA GLY A 361 -20.38 18.82 -7.59
C GLY A 361 -18.96 19.26 -7.97
N ASN A 362 -18.29 19.91 -7.03
CA ASN A 362 -16.92 20.42 -7.17
C ASN A 362 -15.87 19.52 -6.48
N THR A 363 -16.09 18.20 -6.48
CA THR A 363 -15.09 17.22 -6.07
C THR A 363 -14.60 16.43 -7.29
N LEU A 364 -13.28 16.44 -7.51
CA LEU A 364 -12.60 15.60 -8.49
C LEU A 364 -12.32 14.24 -7.84
N VAL A 365 -13.10 13.24 -8.23
CA VAL A 365 -12.90 11.84 -7.82
C VAL A 365 -12.06 11.12 -8.87
N MET A 366 -10.97 10.51 -8.44
CA MET A 366 -10.10 9.64 -9.23
C MET A 366 -10.05 8.27 -8.56
N PHE A 367 -10.74 7.28 -9.10
CA PHE A 367 -10.83 5.93 -8.55
C PHE A 367 -9.98 4.99 -9.39
N ILE A 368 -8.88 4.50 -8.81
CA ILE A 368 -7.98 3.51 -9.39
C ILE A 368 -8.32 2.15 -8.78
N GLU A 369 -8.78 1.23 -9.63
CA GLU A 369 -9.18 -0.12 -9.25
C GLU A 369 -7.98 -1.07 -9.42
N GLY A 370 -7.26 -1.25 -8.32
CA GLY A 370 -6.01 -1.99 -8.15
C GLY A 370 -4.77 -1.13 -8.36
N ASP A 371 -3.85 -1.17 -7.39
CA ASP A 371 -2.49 -0.61 -7.49
C ASP A 371 -1.51 -1.53 -8.23
N ASN A 372 -1.93 -2.75 -8.55
CA ASN A 372 -1.36 -3.65 -9.53
C ASN A 372 -2.46 -4.62 -10.00
N GLY A 373 -2.13 -5.53 -10.93
CA GLY A 373 -3.01 -6.63 -11.28
C GLY A 373 -3.34 -7.56 -10.10
N ALA A 374 -4.26 -8.52 -10.33
CA ALA A 374 -4.70 -9.48 -9.32
C ALA A 374 -3.55 -10.17 -8.55
N ALA A 375 -3.69 -10.35 -7.24
CA ALA A 375 -2.77 -11.22 -6.49
C ALA A 375 -2.96 -12.69 -6.83
N ALA A 376 -1.91 -13.50 -6.66
CA ALA A 376 -1.97 -14.94 -6.92
C ALA A 376 -1.19 -15.75 -5.87
N GLU A 377 -0.96 -15.15 -4.70
CA GLU A 377 -0.02 -15.63 -3.68
C GLU A 377 -0.58 -16.80 -2.86
N GLY A 378 -1.85 -17.18 -3.06
CA GLY A 378 -2.47 -18.39 -2.48
C GLY A 378 -2.10 -19.73 -3.16
N GLY A 379 -1.33 -19.73 -4.25
CA GLY A 379 -0.86 -20.99 -4.88
C GLY A 379 -1.89 -21.66 -5.81
N ASP A 380 -1.86 -22.99 -5.90
CA ASP A 380 -2.72 -23.77 -6.82
C ASP A 380 -4.21 -23.66 -6.46
N ASN A 381 -4.56 -23.88 -5.18
CA ASN A 381 -5.94 -23.99 -4.69
C ASN A 381 -6.38 -22.82 -3.77
N GLY A 382 -5.50 -21.85 -3.54
CA GLY A 382 -5.59 -20.94 -2.40
C GLY A 382 -5.03 -21.56 -1.11
N SER A 383 -4.94 -20.76 -0.05
CA SER A 383 -4.49 -21.16 1.29
C SER A 383 -5.15 -20.30 2.35
N ASN A 384 -5.34 -20.83 3.57
CA ASN A 384 -5.75 -20.07 4.76
C ASN A 384 -4.59 -19.29 5.40
N ASN A 385 -3.35 -19.56 4.98
CA ASN A 385 -2.13 -18.94 5.50
C ASN A 385 -1.00 -19.07 4.46
N PRO A 386 -1.01 -18.27 3.37
CA PRO A 386 -0.07 -18.40 2.26
C PRO A 386 1.39 -18.16 2.70
N MET A 387 1.58 -17.30 3.70
CA MET A 387 2.89 -17.01 4.28
C MET A 387 3.51 -18.23 5.00
N ALA A 388 2.70 -19.10 5.60
CA ALA A 388 3.18 -20.35 6.16
C ALA A 388 3.84 -21.26 5.11
N ASN A 389 3.31 -21.33 3.87
CA ASN A 389 4.02 -22.01 2.78
C ASN A 389 5.22 -21.20 2.28
N PHE A 390 4.99 -19.93 1.92
CA PHE A 390 5.99 -19.10 1.23
C PHE A 390 7.28 -18.94 2.04
N ALA A 391 7.18 -18.59 3.32
CA ALA A 391 8.33 -18.35 4.18
C ALA A 391 8.64 -19.50 5.15
N ASN A 392 7.64 -20.28 5.58
CA ASN A 392 7.81 -21.29 6.62
C ASN A 392 7.81 -22.75 6.12
N GLY A 393 7.59 -22.98 4.82
CA GLY A 393 7.60 -24.31 4.20
C GLY A 393 6.44 -25.21 4.63
N MET A 394 5.33 -24.63 5.08
CA MET A 394 4.13 -25.31 5.59
C MET A 394 2.99 -25.16 4.59
N GLN A 395 2.87 -26.10 3.65
CA GLN A 395 1.76 -26.13 2.70
C GLN A 395 0.57 -26.91 3.29
N GLU A 396 -0.59 -26.27 3.35
CA GLU A 396 -1.85 -26.94 3.66
C GLU A 396 -2.25 -27.91 2.54
N GLY A 397 -2.71 -29.11 2.91
CA GLY A 397 -3.31 -30.05 1.97
C GLY A 397 -4.83 -29.88 1.88
N ASP A 398 -5.43 -30.30 0.78
CA ASP A 398 -6.87 -30.12 0.49
C ASP A 398 -7.80 -30.54 1.65
N LYS A 399 -7.50 -31.63 2.37
CA LYS A 399 -8.27 -32.08 3.55
C LYS A 399 -8.33 -31.05 4.68
N VAL A 400 -7.23 -30.32 4.91
CA VAL A 400 -7.13 -29.28 5.95
C VAL A 400 -7.91 -28.04 5.51
N LEU A 401 -7.82 -27.67 4.24
CA LEU A 401 -8.57 -26.57 3.65
C LEU A 401 -10.09 -26.83 3.72
N LEU A 402 -10.54 -28.06 3.43
CA LEU A 402 -11.94 -28.48 3.61
C LEU A 402 -12.40 -28.42 5.07
N ALA A 403 -11.60 -28.93 6.01
CA ALA A 403 -11.93 -28.92 7.44
C ALA A 403 -12.09 -27.49 8.01
N ASN A 404 -11.47 -26.50 7.36
CA ASN A 404 -11.52 -25.09 7.74
C ASN A 404 -12.32 -24.23 6.73
N LEU A 405 -13.11 -24.84 5.84
CA LEU A 405 -13.77 -24.14 4.71
C LEU A 405 -14.67 -22.98 5.16
N GLU A 406 -15.40 -23.13 6.27
CA GLU A 406 -16.27 -22.08 6.83
C GLU A 406 -15.50 -20.97 7.58
N LYS A 407 -14.19 -21.12 7.83
CA LYS A 407 -13.32 -20.08 8.40
C LYS A 407 -12.76 -19.12 7.33
N ILE A 408 -12.74 -19.53 6.06
CA ILE A 408 -12.25 -18.71 4.94
C ILE A 408 -13.07 -17.42 4.86
N GLY A 409 -12.39 -16.28 4.91
CA GLY A 409 -13.00 -14.94 4.93
C GLY A 409 -13.27 -14.37 6.32
N GLY A 410 -13.17 -15.18 7.38
CA GLY A 410 -13.38 -14.76 8.77
C GLY A 410 -12.08 -14.53 9.56
N PRO A 411 -12.18 -14.15 10.85
CA PRO A 411 -11.03 -13.85 11.73
C PRO A 411 -10.23 -15.10 12.18
N GLU A 412 -10.61 -16.29 11.71
CA GLU A 412 -9.96 -17.57 12.02
C GLU A 412 -9.07 -18.10 10.88
N ALA A 413 -8.80 -17.26 9.87
CA ALA A 413 -7.86 -17.52 8.79
C ALA A 413 -7.24 -16.20 8.29
N VAL A 414 -6.07 -16.29 7.65
CA VAL A 414 -5.42 -15.19 6.90
C VAL A 414 -5.27 -15.58 5.41
N PRO A 415 -6.39 -15.78 4.68
CA PRO A 415 -6.38 -16.50 3.41
C PRO A 415 -5.95 -15.67 2.20
N ASN A 416 -5.60 -16.36 1.11
CA ASN A 416 -5.56 -15.80 -0.25
C ASN A 416 -5.99 -16.84 -1.30
N TYR A 417 -6.53 -16.38 -2.43
CA TYR A 417 -7.00 -17.24 -3.53
C TYR A 417 -5.87 -17.66 -4.48
N GLY A 418 -6.15 -18.70 -5.30
CA GLY A 418 -5.16 -19.33 -6.17
C GLY A 418 -5.02 -18.77 -7.58
N PHE A 419 -4.00 -19.25 -8.31
CA PHE A 419 -3.59 -18.78 -9.64
C PHE A 419 -4.74 -18.71 -10.68
N GLY A 420 -5.67 -19.67 -10.63
CA GLY A 420 -6.80 -19.74 -11.57
C GLY A 420 -7.73 -18.53 -11.47
N TRP A 421 -7.99 -18.06 -10.26
CA TRP A 421 -8.83 -16.87 -10.04
C TRP A 421 -8.08 -15.57 -10.38
N ALA A 422 -6.79 -15.46 -10.05
CA ALA A 422 -5.94 -14.33 -10.45
C ALA A 422 -5.92 -14.12 -11.97
N TRP A 423 -5.84 -15.22 -12.73
CA TRP A 423 -5.96 -15.17 -14.19
C TRP A 423 -7.38 -14.81 -14.66
N ALA A 424 -8.43 -15.29 -14.00
CA ALA A 424 -9.81 -14.95 -14.38
C ALA A 424 -10.22 -13.49 -14.08
N THR A 425 -9.70 -12.88 -13.02
CA THR A 425 -9.96 -11.47 -12.66
C THR A 425 -9.10 -10.47 -13.42
N ASN A 426 -8.15 -10.92 -14.26
CA ASN A 426 -7.36 -10.10 -15.18
C ASN A 426 -7.76 -10.26 -16.66
N ALA A 427 -9.01 -10.63 -16.96
CA ALA A 427 -9.46 -10.77 -18.35
C ALA A 427 -9.39 -9.41 -19.08
N PRO A 428 -8.86 -9.34 -20.32
CA PRO A 428 -8.48 -10.44 -21.21
C PRO A 428 -6.98 -10.81 -21.19
N PHE A 429 -6.18 -10.31 -20.25
CA PHE A 429 -4.72 -10.33 -20.28
C PHE A 429 -4.08 -11.65 -19.81
N ARG A 430 -2.76 -11.78 -20.06
CA ARG A 430 -1.85 -12.79 -19.49
C ARG A 430 -1.23 -12.27 -18.19
N MET A 431 -0.86 -13.21 -17.31
CA MET A 431 -0.19 -12.96 -16.02
C MET A 431 -1.01 -12.05 -15.07
N PHE A 432 -0.36 -11.57 -14.01
CA PHE A 432 -0.96 -10.92 -12.85
C PHE A 432 0.11 -10.16 -12.03
N LYS A 433 -0.17 -9.76 -10.77
CA LYS A 433 0.77 -9.09 -9.84
C LYS A 433 2.20 -9.68 -9.92
N GLN A 434 3.21 -8.85 -9.67
CA GLN A 434 4.65 -9.16 -9.82
C GLN A 434 5.18 -9.17 -11.27
N TYR A 435 4.34 -9.42 -12.29
CA TYR A 435 4.79 -9.58 -13.69
C TYR A 435 4.75 -8.28 -14.51
N ALA A 436 5.70 -7.36 -14.27
CA ALA A 436 5.84 -6.09 -15.00
C ALA A 436 6.03 -6.23 -16.52
N SER A 437 6.35 -7.41 -17.03
CA SER A 437 6.43 -7.66 -18.46
C SER A 437 5.06 -7.82 -19.15
N HIS A 438 3.97 -7.96 -18.40
CA HIS A 438 2.66 -8.34 -18.94
C HIS A 438 1.52 -7.48 -18.41
N LEU A 439 0.56 -7.15 -19.30
CA LEU A 439 -0.56 -6.27 -18.99
C LEU A 439 -1.46 -6.77 -17.85
N GLY A 440 -1.53 -8.07 -17.59
CA GLY A 440 -2.27 -8.57 -16.44
C GLY A 440 -1.66 -8.16 -15.10
N GLY A 441 -0.37 -7.80 -15.05
CA GLY A 441 0.27 -7.25 -13.86
C GLY A 441 0.22 -5.74 -13.73
N THR A 442 0.03 -5.01 -14.85
CA THR A 442 0.24 -3.55 -14.91
C THR A 442 -0.92 -2.74 -15.50
N ARG A 443 -2.00 -3.35 -16.00
CA ARG A 443 -3.17 -2.62 -16.51
C ARG A 443 -4.35 -2.76 -15.55
N ASN A 444 -4.88 -1.64 -15.10
CA ASN A 444 -5.89 -1.54 -14.06
C ASN A 444 -7.09 -0.71 -14.52
N GLY A 445 -8.21 -0.87 -13.82
CA GLY A 445 -9.40 -0.06 -14.06
C GLY A 445 -9.20 1.35 -13.51
N PHE A 446 -9.59 2.39 -14.24
CA PHE A 446 -9.53 3.75 -13.73
C PHE A 446 -10.74 4.58 -14.13
N VAL A 447 -11.31 5.31 -13.18
CA VAL A 447 -12.50 6.15 -13.36
C VAL A 447 -12.23 7.56 -12.85
N VAL A 448 -12.59 8.57 -13.66
CA VAL A 448 -12.50 9.99 -13.29
C VAL A 448 -13.90 10.61 -13.33
N SER A 449 -14.31 11.24 -12.24
CA SER A 449 -15.62 11.90 -12.11
C SER A 449 -15.45 13.26 -11.44
N TRP A 450 -15.90 14.33 -12.11
CA TRP A 450 -15.98 15.68 -11.55
C TRP A 450 -17.24 16.36 -12.12
N PRO A 451 -18.40 16.18 -11.47
CA PRO A 451 -19.70 16.50 -12.07
C PRO A 451 -19.85 17.93 -12.59
N ASP A 452 -19.24 18.92 -11.94
CA ASP A 452 -19.35 20.32 -12.36
C ASP A 452 -18.54 20.65 -13.62
N LYS A 453 -17.40 20.00 -13.86
CA LYS A 453 -16.53 20.27 -15.01
C LYS A 453 -16.65 19.23 -16.11
N ILE A 454 -16.57 17.94 -15.78
CA ILE A 454 -16.61 16.85 -16.75
C ILE A 454 -18.05 16.56 -17.14
N LYS A 455 -18.46 17.08 -18.30
CA LYS A 455 -19.78 16.79 -18.90
C LYS A 455 -19.73 15.62 -19.89
N ALA A 456 -18.57 15.36 -20.48
CA ALA A 456 -18.36 14.18 -21.32
C ALA A 456 -18.49 12.87 -20.53
N ARG A 457 -18.75 11.76 -21.24
CA ARG A 457 -18.92 10.42 -20.67
C ARG A 457 -18.15 9.37 -21.46
N GLY A 458 -18.19 8.14 -20.97
CA GLY A 458 -17.73 6.95 -21.67
C GLY A 458 -16.21 6.76 -21.64
N ILE A 459 -15.72 5.97 -22.58
CA ILE A 459 -14.38 5.37 -22.49
C ILE A 459 -13.29 6.34 -22.98
N ARG A 460 -12.11 6.24 -22.37
CA ARG A 460 -10.84 6.86 -22.78
C ARG A 460 -9.82 5.74 -23.01
N SER A 461 -9.28 5.73 -24.22
CA SER A 461 -8.39 4.67 -24.71
C SER A 461 -6.95 5.15 -24.91
N GLN A 462 -6.61 6.33 -24.40
CA GLN A 462 -5.25 6.85 -24.37
C GLN A 462 -4.41 6.01 -23.39
N PHE A 463 -3.16 5.71 -23.77
CA PHE A 463 -2.18 5.21 -22.81
C PHE A 463 -2.02 6.24 -21.69
N THR A 464 -2.23 5.77 -20.46
CA THR A 464 -2.03 6.53 -19.22
C THR A 464 -1.36 5.60 -18.21
N HIS A 465 -0.58 6.16 -17.31
CA HIS A 465 0.09 5.45 -16.23
C HIS A 465 -0.08 6.21 -14.90
N VAL A 466 0.13 5.54 -13.76
CA VAL A 466 -0.17 6.09 -12.43
C VAL A 466 0.63 7.36 -12.08
N ASN A 467 1.83 7.53 -12.67
CA ASN A 467 2.60 8.77 -12.55
C ASN A 467 1.96 9.97 -13.27
N ASP A 468 0.96 9.78 -14.14
CA ASP A 468 0.20 10.85 -14.78
C ASP A 468 -0.83 11.51 -13.83
N VAL A 469 -1.12 10.89 -12.69
CA VAL A 469 -2.15 11.36 -11.74
C VAL A 469 -1.76 12.70 -11.11
N MET A 470 -0.56 12.81 -10.55
CA MET A 470 -0.06 14.07 -9.97
C MET A 470 -0.05 15.24 -10.99
N PRO A 471 0.60 15.15 -12.17
CA PRO A 471 0.57 16.25 -13.14
C PRO A 471 -0.83 16.56 -13.64
N THR A 472 -1.74 15.57 -13.74
CA THR A 472 -3.16 15.86 -14.07
C THR A 472 -3.83 16.67 -12.96
N ILE A 473 -3.62 16.31 -11.69
CA ILE A 473 -4.15 17.06 -10.55
C ILE A 473 -3.64 18.51 -10.58
N LEU A 474 -2.33 18.72 -10.77
CA LEU A 474 -1.72 20.05 -10.81
C LEU A 474 -2.28 20.91 -11.97
N ASP A 475 -2.37 20.33 -13.18
CA ASP A 475 -2.93 20.97 -14.38
C ASP A 475 -4.38 21.45 -14.15
N VAL A 476 -5.28 20.56 -13.67
CA VAL A 476 -6.70 20.89 -13.56
C VAL A 476 -7.06 21.84 -12.42
N VAL A 477 -6.18 22.00 -11.42
CA VAL A 477 -6.35 23.00 -10.35
C VAL A 477 -5.56 24.30 -10.61
N GLY A 478 -4.73 24.34 -11.65
CA GLY A 478 -3.94 25.52 -12.02
C GLY A 478 -2.73 25.79 -11.12
N ILE A 479 -2.06 24.73 -10.63
CA ILE A 479 -0.80 24.82 -9.89
C ILE A 479 0.34 24.37 -10.81
N GLU A 480 1.39 25.17 -10.96
CA GLU A 480 2.59 24.74 -11.68
C GLU A 480 3.44 23.79 -10.81
N ALA A 481 4.13 22.85 -11.46
CA ALA A 481 5.04 21.95 -10.77
C ALA A 481 6.22 22.74 -10.16
N PRO A 482 6.54 22.57 -8.87
CA PRO A 482 7.56 23.38 -8.21
C PRO A 482 8.98 23.03 -8.67
N GLU A 483 9.78 24.05 -8.95
CA GLU A 483 11.23 23.96 -9.16
C GLU A 483 11.96 23.62 -7.85
N SER A 484 11.45 24.07 -6.70
CA SER A 484 11.99 23.73 -5.39
C SER A 484 10.92 23.66 -4.30
N VAL A 485 11.13 22.75 -3.35
CA VAL A 485 10.26 22.53 -2.18
C VAL A 485 11.14 22.42 -0.95
N ASN A 486 10.84 23.20 0.10
CA ASN A 486 11.58 23.23 1.37
C ASN A 486 13.10 23.45 1.17
N GLY A 487 13.48 24.29 0.21
CA GLY A 487 14.88 24.57 -0.16
C GLY A 487 15.57 23.50 -1.01
N VAL A 488 14.89 22.39 -1.35
CA VAL A 488 15.44 21.32 -2.19
C VAL A 488 14.93 21.47 -3.62
N LYS A 489 15.86 21.56 -4.59
CA LYS A 489 15.52 21.53 -6.02
C LYS A 489 14.86 20.22 -6.39
N GLN A 490 13.73 20.28 -7.09
CA GLN A 490 12.98 19.11 -7.50
C GLN A 490 13.55 18.50 -8.79
N GLN A 491 13.48 17.17 -8.88
CA GLN A 491 13.69 16.47 -10.15
C GLN A 491 12.44 16.60 -11.04
N PRO A 492 12.55 16.45 -12.37
CA PRO A 492 11.40 16.48 -13.27
C PRO A 492 10.28 15.54 -12.83
N ILE A 493 9.04 15.87 -13.20
CA ILE A 493 7.91 14.93 -13.17
C ILE A 493 8.01 14.08 -14.45
N ASP A 494 7.86 12.76 -14.33
CA ASP A 494 7.97 11.84 -15.48
C ASP A 494 6.61 11.62 -16.17
N GLY A 495 5.52 11.69 -15.41
CA GLY A 495 4.17 11.56 -15.95
C GLY A 495 3.69 12.79 -16.73
N VAL A 496 2.63 12.59 -17.51
CA VAL A 496 2.05 13.58 -18.42
C VAL A 496 0.57 13.75 -18.11
N SER A 497 0.10 15.00 -17.88
CA SER A 497 -1.33 15.25 -17.62
C SER A 497 -2.22 14.64 -18.71
N PHE A 498 -3.25 13.89 -18.29
CA PHE A 498 -4.28 13.35 -19.17
C PHE A 498 -5.55 14.22 -19.24
N ALA A 499 -5.56 15.41 -18.62
CA ALA A 499 -6.72 16.32 -18.62
C ALA A 499 -7.20 16.67 -20.05
N TYR A 500 -6.29 16.74 -21.03
CA TYR A 500 -6.62 16.96 -22.44
C TYR A 500 -7.60 15.93 -23.02
N SER A 501 -7.72 14.74 -22.42
CA SER A 501 -8.63 13.69 -22.86
C SER A 501 -10.05 13.86 -22.32
N PHE A 502 -10.28 14.73 -21.33
CA PHE A 502 -11.55 14.80 -20.60
C PHE A 502 -12.76 15.04 -21.50
N ASP A 503 -12.74 16.09 -22.31
CA ASP A 503 -13.80 16.37 -23.28
C ASP A 503 -13.47 15.91 -24.72
N ALA A 504 -12.29 15.32 -24.94
CA ALA A 504 -11.81 14.89 -26.25
C ALA A 504 -11.46 13.38 -26.27
N PRO A 505 -12.47 12.47 -26.35
CA PRO A 505 -12.26 11.02 -26.31
C PRO A 505 -11.33 10.48 -27.39
N ALA A 506 -11.24 11.16 -28.54
CA ALA A 506 -10.40 10.78 -29.68
C ALA A 506 -9.07 11.56 -29.76
N ALA A 507 -8.70 12.33 -28.72
CA ALA A 507 -7.41 13.01 -28.69
C ALA A 507 -6.24 11.98 -28.73
N PRO A 508 -5.15 12.25 -29.48
CA PRO A 508 -3.94 11.42 -29.42
C PRO A 508 -3.40 11.29 -28.00
N GLU A 509 -2.86 10.12 -27.66
CA GLU A 509 -2.15 9.94 -26.39
C GLU A 509 -0.87 10.78 -26.34
N ARG A 510 -0.59 11.39 -25.19
CA ARG A 510 0.59 12.24 -24.95
C ARG A 510 1.68 11.59 -24.08
N HIS A 511 1.37 10.47 -23.44
CA HIS A 511 2.35 9.68 -22.72
C HIS A 511 3.07 8.76 -23.73
N ASP A 512 4.16 9.24 -24.32
CA ASP A 512 4.86 8.57 -25.42
C ASP A 512 5.61 7.29 -25.01
N THR A 513 6.19 7.25 -23.79
CA THR A 513 7.14 6.21 -23.36
C THR A 513 7.02 5.89 -21.88
N GLN A 514 6.79 4.62 -21.52
CA GLN A 514 6.82 4.13 -20.13
C GLN A 514 7.60 2.82 -20.06
N TYR A 515 8.62 2.75 -19.20
CA TYR A 515 9.24 1.47 -18.86
C TYR A 515 8.50 0.81 -17.69
N PHE A 516 8.60 -0.51 -17.60
CA PHE A 516 8.14 -1.30 -16.48
C PHE A 516 9.26 -2.26 -16.08
N GLU A 517 9.55 -2.38 -14.79
CA GLU A 517 10.44 -3.42 -14.27
C GLU A 517 9.94 -3.86 -12.90
N MET A 518 9.96 -5.16 -12.66
CA MET A 518 9.70 -5.77 -11.36
C MET A 518 10.32 -7.17 -11.31
N MET A 519 11.25 -7.38 -10.39
CA MET A 519 11.89 -8.68 -10.15
C MET A 519 12.49 -9.27 -11.45
N GLY A 520 13.22 -8.46 -12.21
CA GLY A 520 13.85 -8.81 -13.49
C GLY A 520 12.90 -8.93 -14.69
N ASN A 521 11.60 -9.13 -14.46
CA ASN A 521 10.57 -9.00 -15.49
C ASN A 521 10.48 -7.55 -15.92
N ARG A 522 10.51 -7.30 -17.23
CA ARG A 522 10.61 -5.94 -17.77
C ARG A 522 9.77 -5.75 -19.02
N ALA A 523 9.36 -4.51 -19.24
CA ALA A 523 8.80 -4.06 -20.50
C ALA A 523 9.15 -2.59 -20.79
N ILE A 524 8.93 -2.20 -22.04
CA ILE A 524 8.99 -0.81 -22.49
C ILE A 524 7.84 -0.58 -23.46
N TYR A 525 6.97 0.35 -23.12
CA TYR A 525 5.96 0.91 -24.01
C TYR A 525 6.55 2.12 -24.74
N HIS A 526 6.34 2.21 -26.06
CA HIS A 526 6.63 3.41 -26.85
C HIS A 526 5.71 3.53 -28.07
N GLN A 527 4.91 4.60 -28.16
CA GLN A 527 4.08 4.96 -29.31
C GLN A 527 3.28 3.79 -29.93
N GLY A 528 2.55 3.07 -29.09
CA GLY A 528 1.74 1.90 -29.44
C GLY A 528 2.48 0.56 -29.36
N TRP A 529 3.81 0.54 -29.42
CA TRP A 529 4.59 -0.69 -29.29
C TRP A 529 4.84 -1.04 -27.83
N LEU A 530 4.88 -2.33 -27.51
CA LEU A 530 5.32 -2.86 -26.23
C LEU A 530 6.32 -3.98 -26.49
N ALA A 531 7.56 -3.84 -26.01
CA ALA A 531 8.50 -4.97 -25.92
C ALA A 531 8.57 -5.45 -24.47
N SER A 532 8.57 -6.76 -24.25
CA SER A 532 8.48 -7.36 -22.91
C SER A 532 9.33 -8.62 -22.78
N SER A 533 9.81 -8.94 -21.58
CA SER A 533 10.52 -10.19 -21.31
C SER A 533 9.55 -11.34 -20.99
N THR A 534 9.69 -12.49 -21.65
CA THR A 534 9.00 -13.73 -21.26
C THR A 534 9.44 -14.15 -19.85
N PRO A 535 8.52 -14.33 -18.88
CA PRO A 535 8.90 -14.74 -17.53
C PRO A 535 9.56 -16.12 -17.48
N VAL A 536 10.76 -16.19 -16.89
CA VAL A 536 11.44 -17.47 -16.60
C VAL A 536 10.93 -18.08 -15.28
N ASN A 537 10.72 -17.22 -14.29
CA ASN A 537 10.25 -17.56 -12.95
C ASN A 537 8.74 -17.32 -12.85
N ALA A 538 7.95 -18.37 -13.08
CA ALA A 538 6.49 -18.35 -12.92
C ALA A 538 6.08 -18.86 -11.52
N PRO A 539 4.88 -18.53 -10.99
CA PRO A 539 4.53 -18.82 -9.59
C PRO A 539 4.44 -20.31 -9.28
N TRP A 540 3.96 -21.10 -10.25
CA TRP A 540 3.90 -22.56 -10.24
C TRP A 540 5.25 -23.24 -10.54
N LYS A 541 6.33 -22.48 -10.78
CA LYS A 541 7.67 -22.99 -11.13
C LYS A 541 8.74 -22.22 -10.35
N ARG A 542 9.05 -22.69 -9.12
CA ARG A 542 10.08 -22.08 -8.27
C ARG A 542 11.45 -22.05 -8.97
N SER A 543 11.87 -20.82 -9.30
CA SER A 543 13.23 -20.32 -9.57
C SER A 543 14.20 -21.20 -10.34
N ASP A 544 14.32 -20.95 -11.66
CA ASP A 544 15.49 -21.39 -12.45
C ASP A 544 16.66 -20.42 -12.23
N ASN A 545 17.34 -20.56 -11.08
CA ASN A 545 18.46 -19.70 -10.66
C ASN A 545 19.72 -19.84 -11.55
N THR A 546 19.66 -20.59 -12.67
CA THR A 546 20.77 -20.70 -13.63
C THR A 546 20.78 -19.59 -14.67
N LYS A 547 19.68 -18.84 -14.80
CA LYS A 547 19.53 -17.73 -15.75
C LYS A 547 19.49 -16.41 -15.02
N LEU A 548 20.17 -15.40 -15.58
CA LEU A 548 20.06 -14.02 -15.14
C LEU A 548 18.89 -13.33 -15.85
N PRO A 549 18.36 -12.21 -15.32
CA PRO A 549 17.33 -11.42 -16.01
C PRO A 549 17.69 -11.08 -17.46
N THR A 550 18.97 -10.83 -17.75
CA THR A 550 19.48 -10.54 -19.10
C THR A 550 19.25 -11.66 -20.11
N ASP A 551 19.13 -12.91 -19.65
CA ASP A 551 18.99 -14.11 -20.49
C ASP A 551 17.52 -14.42 -20.82
N TYR A 552 16.59 -13.63 -20.28
CA TYR A 552 15.17 -13.78 -20.53
C TYR A 552 14.87 -13.40 -21.99
N ALA A 553 14.13 -14.28 -22.69
CA ALA A 553 13.67 -14.02 -24.05
C ALA A 553 12.79 -12.76 -24.09
N TRP A 554 12.76 -12.10 -25.25
CA TRP A 554 11.94 -10.91 -25.47
C TRP A 554 10.84 -11.17 -26.52
N GLU A 555 9.69 -10.59 -26.24
CA GLU A 555 8.47 -10.55 -27.04
C GLU A 555 8.23 -9.11 -27.53
N LEU A 556 7.41 -8.93 -28.58
CA LEU A 556 7.03 -7.62 -29.11
C LEU A 556 5.55 -7.58 -29.52
N TYR A 557 4.84 -6.51 -29.15
CA TYR A 557 3.42 -6.33 -29.40
C TYR A 557 3.12 -4.94 -29.99
N ASP A 558 2.05 -4.84 -30.78
CA ASP A 558 1.47 -3.57 -31.25
C ASP A 558 0.10 -3.37 -30.60
N LEU A 559 0.09 -2.67 -29.45
CA LEU A 559 -1.08 -2.46 -28.61
C LEU A 559 -2.17 -1.60 -29.27
N ARG A 560 -1.90 -0.97 -30.42
CA ARG A 560 -2.90 -0.25 -31.22
C ARG A 560 -3.87 -1.22 -31.91
N SER A 561 -3.42 -2.45 -32.15
CA SER A 561 -4.20 -3.53 -32.78
C SER A 561 -4.42 -4.73 -31.86
N ASP A 562 -3.57 -4.92 -30.86
CA ASP A 562 -3.61 -6.01 -29.88
C ASP A 562 -3.77 -5.45 -28.46
N PHE A 563 -5.01 -5.16 -28.08
CA PHE A 563 -5.34 -4.66 -26.74
C PHE A 563 -4.87 -5.61 -25.62
N SER A 564 -4.86 -6.92 -25.90
CA SER A 564 -4.69 -7.99 -24.91
C SER A 564 -3.25 -8.43 -24.69
N GLN A 565 -2.28 -7.97 -25.51
CA GLN A 565 -0.91 -8.49 -25.55
C GLN A 565 -0.90 -10.01 -25.83
N ALA A 566 -1.65 -10.43 -26.86
CA ALA A 566 -1.86 -11.82 -27.24
C ALA A 566 -0.94 -12.30 -28.38
N ARG A 567 -0.51 -11.42 -29.29
CA ARG A 567 0.16 -11.78 -30.54
C ARG A 567 1.61 -11.30 -30.59
N ASP A 568 2.54 -12.19 -30.26
CA ASP A 568 3.98 -11.87 -30.38
C ASP A 568 4.41 -11.65 -31.84
N LEU A 569 5.13 -10.55 -32.04
CA LEU A 569 5.67 -10.09 -33.31
C LEU A 569 7.21 -10.12 -33.32
N ALA A 570 7.89 -10.53 -32.25
CA ALA A 570 9.35 -10.50 -32.13
C ALA A 570 10.06 -11.14 -33.33
N ALA A 571 9.64 -12.35 -33.71
CA ALA A 571 10.19 -13.07 -34.87
C ALA A 571 9.87 -12.41 -36.24
N LYS A 572 8.81 -11.60 -36.31
CA LYS A 572 8.37 -10.90 -37.54
C LYS A 572 8.93 -9.49 -37.67
N GLN A 573 9.29 -8.85 -36.55
CA GLN A 573 9.75 -7.47 -36.46
C GLN A 573 11.03 -7.33 -35.61
N PRO A 574 12.10 -8.11 -35.89
CA PRO A 574 13.30 -8.13 -35.03
C PRO A 574 14.05 -6.79 -34.97
N ALA A 575 13.96 -5.98 -36.04
CA ALA A 575 14.53 -4.63 -36.04
C ALA A 575 13.82 -3.70 -35.03
N LYS A 576 12.49 -3.72 -34.99
CA LYS A 576 11.71 -2.95 -34.02
C LYS A 576 11.92 -3.47 -32.59
N LEU A 577 12.03 -4.78 -32.40
CA LEU A 577 12.37 -5.32 -31.09
C LEU A 577 13.73 -4.80 -30.59
N LYS A 578 14.77 -4.80 -31.44
CA LYS A 578 16.09 -4.27 -31.10
C LYS A 578 16.07 -2.77 -30.75
N GLU A 579 15.27 -1.98 -31.46
CA GLU A 579 15.02 -0.56 -31.15
C GLU A 579 14.40 -0.40 -29.76
N MET A 580 13.33 -1.15 -29.45
CA MET A 580 12.67 -1.11 -28.15
C MET A 580 13.61 -1.58 -27.02
N GLN A 581 14.40 -2.63 -27.23
CA GLN A 581 15.41 -3.08 -26.26
C GLN A 581 16.44 -1.98 -25.94
N ALA A 582 16.91 -1.26 -26.97
CA ALA A 582 17.84 -0.15 -26.77
C ALA A 582 17.17 1.01 -25.98
N LEU A 583 15.91 1.31 -26.27
CA LEU A 583 15.12 2.30 -25.52
C LEU A 583 14.95 1.88 -24.05
N PHE A 584 14.59 0.62 -23.77
CA PHE A 584 14.54 0.10 -22.40
C PHE A 584 15.87 0.30 -21.67
N HIS A 585 17.00 -0.03 -22.31
CA HIS A 585 18.31 0.15 -21.67
C HIS A 585 18.71 1.62 -21.43
N SER A 586 18.18 2.56 -22.23
CA SER A 586 18.34 4.00 -21.99
C SER A 586 17.50 4.43 -20.77
N GLU A 587 16.22 4.06 -20.76
CA GLU A 587 15.29 4.38 -19.67
C GLU A 587 15.69 3.73 -18.35
N ALA A 588 16.16 2.48 -18.38
CA ALA A 588 16.66 1.77 -17.22
C ALA A 588 17.85 2.48 -16.54
N LYS A 589 18.75 3.08 -17.34
CA LYS A 589 19.86 3.90 -16.83
C LYS A 589 19.37 5.26 -16.32
N ARG A 590 18.46 5.91 -17.03
CA ARG A 590 17.89 7.22 -16.66
C ARG A 590 17.18 7.19 -15.30
N ASN A 591 16.52 6.07 -14.98
CA ASN A 591 15.64 5.94 -13.83
C ASN A 591 16.20 5.06 -12.68
N ASN A 592 17.47 4.65 -12.70
CA ASN A 592 18.08 3.76 -11.68
C ASN A 592 17.44 2.37 -11.56
N VAL A 593 17.10 1.74 -12.69
CA VAL A 593 16.54 0.37 -12.77
C VAL A 593 17.63 -0.71 -12.78
N LEU A 594 18.92 -0.32 -12.71
CA LEU A 594 20.05 -1.25 -12.76
C LEU A 594 20.76 -1.28 -11.40
N PRO A 595 21.16 -2.47 -10.88
CA PRO A 595 21.09 -3.78 -11.53
C PRO A 595 19.68 -4.42 -11.51
N LEU A 596 19.36 -5.20 -12.54
CA LEU A 596 18.17 -6.06 -12.54
C LEU A 596 18.36 -7.19 -11.52
N ASP A 597 17.36 -7.42 -10.66
CA ASP A 597 17.39 -8.44 -9.62
C ASP A 597 16.05 -9.20 -9.55
N ASP A 598 16.04 -10.43 -10.08
CA ASP A 598 14.90 -11.37 -10.07
C ASP A 598 14.87 -12.30 -8.85
N ARG A 599 15.80 -12.15 -7.91
CA ARG A 599 15.82 -12.99 -6.72
C ARG A 599 14.58 -12.68 -5.88
N MET A 600 13.87 -13.73 -5.49
CA MET A 600 12.80 -13.73 -4.48
C MET A 600 13.18 -14.67 -3.33
N THR A 601 14.45 -14.59 -2.91
CA THR A 601 15.07 -15.48 -1.94
C THR A 601 15.22 -14.82 -0.58
N LEU A 602 15.47 -15.63 0.45
CA LEU A 602 15.78 -15.16 1.80
C LEU A 602 16.93 -14.12 1.83
N ALA A 603 17.82 -14.13 0.84
CA ALA A 603 18.92 -13.16 0.73
C ALA A 603 18.46 -11.71 0.52
N ARG A 604 17.32 -11.43 -0.15
CA ARG A 604 16.79 -10.06 -0.24
C ARG A 604 16.12 -9.62 1.06
N PHE A 605 15.34 -10.50 1.68
CA PHE A 605 14.80 -10.24 3.03
C PHE A 605 15.93 -9.97 4.04
N GLN A 606 17.03 -10.73 3.98
CA GLN A 606 18.22 -10.50 4.81
C GLN A 606 18.96 -9.20 4.47
N ALA A 607 18.94 -8.76 3.20
CA ALA A 607 19.51 -7.46 2.81
C ALA A 607 18.72 -6.29 3.39
N ALA A 608 17.38 -6.34 3.38
CA ALA A 608 16.51 -5.37 4.05
C ALA A 608 16.77 -5.34 5.56
N MET A 609 16.85 -6.52 6.22
CA MET A 609 17.23 -6.63 7.63
C MET A 609 18.62 -6.04 7.96
N GLY A 610 19.50 -5.90 6.97
CA GLY A 610 20.81 -5.24 7.12
C GLY A 610 20.74 -3.74 7.43
N GLN A 611 19.57 -3.10 7.27
CA GLN A 611 19.34 -1.72 7.68
C GLN A 611 19.23 -1.55 9.21
N HIS A 612 19.07 -2.65 9.96
CA HIS A 612 18.79 -2.62 11.39
C HIS A 612 20.07 -2.78 12.23
N PRO A 613 20.26 -2.00 13.31
CA PRO A 613 21.42 -2.14 14.19
C PRO A 613 21.38 -3.49 14.93
N THR A 614 22.43 -4.29 14.75
CA THR A 614 22.60 -5.56 15.44
C THR A 614 22.93 -5.36 16.91
N ARG A 615 22.22 -6.08 17.78
CA ARG A 615 22.49 -6.14 19.23
C ARG A 615 22.34 -7.59 19.68
N ASP A 616 23.16 -8.02 20.63
CA ASP A 616 23.02 -9.34 21.24
C ASP A 616 22.01 -9.33 22.41
N ARG A 617 21.64 -8.14 22.90
CA ARG A 617 20.68 -7.91 23.98
C ARG A 617 19.77 -6.72 23.70
N TYR A 618 18.50 -6.89 24.02
CA TYR A 618 17.42 -5.90 23.92
C TYR A 618 16.75 -5.77 25.28
N THR A 619 16.52 -4.55 25.76
CA THR A 619 15.91 -4.31 27.08
C THR A 619 14.65 -3.48 26.91
N TYR A 620 13.54 -3.98 27.42
CA TYR A 620 12.25 -3.33 27.45
C TYR A 620 11.89 -3.02 28.91
N TRP A 621 11.41 -1.81 29.17
CA TRP A 621 11.12 -1.34 30.53
C TRP A 621 9.61 -1.18 30.71
N GLY A 622 9.08 -1.72 31.81
CA GLY A 622 7.64 -1.71 32.07
C GLY A 622 6.84 -2.69 31.20
N ALA A 623 5.52 -2.49 31.23
CA ALA A 623 4.53 -3.10 30.32
C ALA A 623 3.99 -2.04 29.34
N ASN A 624 3.09 -2.42 28.43
CA ASN A 624 2.51 -1.56 27.39
C ASN A 624 3.56 -1.05 26.38
N VAL A 625 4.60 -1.85 26.15
CA VAL A 625 5.57 -1.61 25.08
C VAL A 625 5.17 -2.46 23.89
N SER A 626 4.97 -1.83 22.73
CA SER A 626 4.64 -2.46 21.45
C SER A 626 5.62 -1.98 20.39
N ILE A 627 6.29 -2.90 19.70
CA ILE A 627 7.33 -2.59 18.70
C ILE A 627 7.10 -3.48 17.47
N PRO A 628 6.97 -2.92 16.25
CA PRO A 628 6.86 -3.73 15.02
C PRO A 628 7.96 -4.80 14.94
N THR A 629 7.61 -6.02 14.55
CA THR A 629 8.51 -7.20 14.54
C THR A 629 9.89 -6.93 13.94
N VAL A 630 9.96 -6.15 12.86
CA VAL A 630 11.19 -5.72 12.17
C VAL A 630 12.12 -4.83 13.03
N ASN A 631 11.58 -4.04 13.95
CA ASN A 631 12.33 -3.20 14.88
C ASN A 631 12.60 -3.89 16.23
N ALA A 632 11.97 -5.03 16.49
CA ALA A 632 12.03 -5.76 17.75
C ALA A 632 13.28 -6.67 17.87
N ALA A 633 13.38 -7.43 18.96
CA ALA A 633 14.43 -8.43 19.15
C ALA A 633 14.27 -9.55 18.09
N PRO A 634 15.27 -9.85 17.25
CA PRO A 634 15.13 -10.74 16.10
C PRO A 634 15.25 -12.21 16.55
N VAL A 635 14.22 -12.73 17.21
CA VAL A 635 14.19 -14.06 17.86
C VAL A 635 14.03 -15.26 16.91
N LEU A 636 13.66 -15.04 15.64
CA LEU A 636 13.43 -16.12 14.68
C LEU A 636 14.71 -16.87 14.28
N GLY A 637 14.57 -18.19 14.07
CA GLY A 637 15.61 -19.08 13.55
C GLY A 637 16.89 -19.19 14.40
N ARG A 638 16.80 -19.02 15.72
CA ARG A 638 17.95 -18.99 16.64
C ARG A 638 17.57 -19.34 18.07
N ALA A 639 18.58 -19.60 18.89
CA ALA A 639 18.43 -19.65 20.35
C ALA A 639 18.23 -18.24 20.91
N PHE A 640 17.43 -18.09 21.96
CA PHE A 640 17.24 -16.82 22.66
C PHE A 640 16.85 -17.06 24.13
N ARG A 641 17.15 -16.09 24.99
CA ARG A 641 16.87 -16.13 26.42
C ARG A 641 16.15 -14.86 26.83
N ILE A 642 14.99 -15.01 27.46
CA ILE A 642 14.21 -13.91 28.01
C ILE A 642 14.30 -13.95 29.52
N THR A 643 14.66 -12.83 30.14
CA THR A 643 14.69 -12.64 31.60
C THR A 643 13.74 -11.50 31.94
N ALA A 644 12.65 -11.82 32.65
CA ALA A 644 11.62 -10.88 33.05
C ALA A 644 11.61 -10.70 34.56
N ASP A 645 11.82 -9.47 35.02
CA ASP A 645 11.72 -9.10 36.43
C ASP A 645 10.27 -8.66 36.70
N VAL A 646 9.48 -9.52 37.37
CA VAL A 646 8.04 -9.30 37.61
C VAL A 646 7.68 -9.23 39.10
N GLU A 647 6.58 -8.54 39.41
CA GLU A 647 5.96 -8.51 40.74
C GLU A 647 4.50 -8.97 40.63
N LEU A 648 4.19 -10.09 41.29
CA LEU A 648 2.85 -10.68 41.30
C LEU A 648 2.10 -10.17 42.55
N PRO A 649 1.03 -9.37 42.43
CA PRO A 649 0.31 -8.84 43.58
C PRO A 649 -0.51 -9.92 44.29
N GLU A 650 -1.01 -10.91 43.53
CA GLU A 650 -1.80 -12.03 44.00
C GLU A 650 -1.53 -13.29 43.15
N THR A 651 -1.99 -14.44 43.62
CA THR A 651 -1.90 -15.73 42.95
C THR A 651 -3.31 -16.33 42.85
N PRO A 652 -3.80 -16.75 41.67
CA PRO A 652 -3.10 -16.81 40.39
C PRO A 652 -3.01 -15.47 39.64
N ALA A 653 -1.79 -15.09 39.24
CA ALA A 653 -1.59 -14.05 38.23
C ALA A 653 -1.73 -14.62 36.81
N ASN A 654 -2.12 -13.79 35.84
CA ASN A 654 -2.43 -14.21 34.46
C ASN A 654 -1.92 -13.18 33.44
N GLY A 655 -1.88 -13.58 32.16
CA GLY A 655 -1.59 -12.70 31.01
C GLY A 655 -0.16 -12.82 30.48
N ALA A 656 0.06 -12.21 29.31
CA ALA A 656 1.31 -12.23 28.56
C ALA A 656 2.40 -11.38 29.24
N ILE A 657 3.58 -11.97 29.41
CA ILE A 657 4.80 -11.23 29.81
C ILE A 657 5.48 -10.69 28.55
N VAL A 658 5.60 -11.54 27.52
CA VAL A 658 6.04 -11.19 26.17
C VAL A 658 5.21 -11.97 25.16
N ALA A 659 4.72 -11.30 24.11
CA ALA A 659 4.14 -11.93 22.93
C ALA A 659 4.77 -11.37 21.65
N ILE A 660 4.77 -12.15 20.56
CA ILE A 660 5.17 -11.69 19.23
C ILE A 660 4.59 -12.58 18.13
N GLY A 661 4.03 -11.95 17.10
CA GLY A 661 3.26 -12.65 16.07
C GLY A 661 1.85 -12.98 16.56
N SER A 662 1.16 -13.89 15.87
CA SER A 662 -0.23 -14.26 16.18
C SER A 662 -0.46 -15.78 16.24
N LYS A 663 -1.70 -16.21 16.50
CA LYS A 663 -2.10 -17.64 16.42
C LYS A 663 -1.84 -18.26 15.04
N PHE A 664 -1.70 -17.45 14.00
CA PHE A 664 -1.36 -17.92 12.65
C PHE A 664 0.13 -18.23 12.49
N GLY A 665 0.98 -17.75 13.39
CA GLY A 665 2.42 -17.93 13.39
C GLY A 665 3.09 -16.95 14.36
N GLY A 666 3.44 -17.40 15.56
CA GLY A 666 3.90 -16.53 16.65
C GLY A 666 4.31 -17.31 17.89
N TRP A 667 4.77 -16.61 18.93
CA TRP A 667 5.01 -17.21 20.24
C TRP A 667 4.72 -16.25 21.39
N SER A 668 4.36 -16.81 22.54
CA SER A 668 4.01 -16.04 23.75
C SER A 668 4.52 -16.74 25.00
N PHE A 669 5.06 -15.93 25.92
CA PHE A 669 5.49 -16.32 27.26
C PHE A 669 4.58 -15.60 28.26
N TYR A 670 3.78 -16.37 29.00
CA TYR A 670 2.65 -15.85 29.78
C TYR A 670 2.43 -16.61 31.08
N LEU A 671 1.54 -16.09 31.93
CA LEU A 671 0.98 -16.82 33.06
C LEU A 671 -0.44 -17.30 32.74
N LYS A 672 -0.72 -18.57 33.04
CA LYS A 672 -2.05 -19.18 33.03
C LYS A 672 -2.30 -19.83 34.38
N ASP A 673 -3.32 -19.39 35.09
CA ASP A 673 -3.64 -19.84 36.45
C ASP A 673 -2.41 -19.76 37.39
N GLY A 674 -1.62 -18.70 37.26
CA GLY A 674 -0.37 -18.46 38.01
C GLY A 674 0.81 -19.35 37.61
N ARG A 675 0.71 -20.14 36.53
CA ARG A 675 1.79 -20.99 36.00
C ARG A 675 2.42 -20.35 34.78
N PRO A 676 3.76 -20.20 34.72
CA PRO A 676 4.48 -19.88 33.51
C PRO A 676 4.22 -20.88 32.39
N VAL A 677 3.90 -20.37 31.21
CA VAL A 677 3.75 -21.14 29.97
C VAL A 677 4.54 -20.44 28.88
N ALA A 678 5.24 -21.26 28.08
CA ALA A 678 5.81 -20.85 26.80
C ALA A 678 5.08 -21.59 25.69
N LEU A 679 4.56 -20.87 24.70
CA LEU A 679 3.81 -21.43 23.57
C LEU A 679 4.37 -20.88 22.25
N MET A 680 4.54 -21.77 21.27
CA MET A 680 4.92 -21.47 19.89
C MET A 680 3.82 -22.00 18.97
N ALA A 681 3.10 -21.10 18.31
CA ALA A 681 2.13 -21.44 17.26
C ALA A 681 2.85 -21.37 15.92
N ALA A 682 3.11 -22.51 15.26
CA ALA A 682 3.69 -22.48 13.92
C ALA A 682 2.64 -22.17 12.85
N THR A 683 1.39 -22.62 13.07
CA THR A 683 0.17 -22.18 12.40
C THR A 683 -1.01 -22.22 13.37
N GLN A 684 -2.18 -21.78 12.90
CA GLN A 684 -3.47 -21.90 13.58
C GLN A 684 -4.07 -23.31 13.57
N LEU A 685 -3.36 -24.31 13.02
CA LEU A 685 -3.87 -25.67 12.84
C LEU A 685 -3.57 -26.58 14.03
N ASP A 686 -4.48 -27.53 14.27
CA ASP A 686 -4.31 -28.53 15.33
C ASP A 686 -3.04 -29.37 15.11
N GLY A 687 -2.18 -29.40 16.13
CA GLY A 687 -0.89 -30.11 16.09
C GLY A 687 0.31 -29.29 15.64
N ASP A 688 0.12 -28.09 15.06
CA ASP A 688 1.20 -27.16 14.70
C ASP A 688 1.60 -26.22 15.86
N GLN A 689 0.97 -26.34 17.02
CA GLN A 689 1.29 -25.59 18.23
C GLN A 689 2.08 -26.45 19.22
N SER A 690 3.15 -25.90 19.79
CA SER A 690 3.93 -26.51 20.87
C SER A 690 3.84 -25.65 22.12
N SER A 691 3.70 -26.27 23.30
CA SER A 691 3.75 -25.56 24.57
C SER A 691 4.54 -26.31 25.64
N VAL A 692 5.15 -25.55 26.55
CA VAL A 692 5.84 -26.01 27.74
C VAL A 692 5.32 -25.20 28.91
N ALA A 693 4.78 -25.88 29.93
CA ALA A 693 4.24 -25.26 31.13
C ALA A 693 5.06 -25.62 32.36
N ALA A 694 5.12 -24.70 33.33
CA ALA A 694 5.73 -24.95 34.63
C ALA A 694 4.86 -25.90 35.48
N THR A 695 5.54 -26.80 36.20
CA THR A 695 4.91 -27.77 37.11
C THR A 695 4.33 -27.12 38.38
N SER A 696 4.75 -25.89 38.69
CA SER A 696 4.39 -25.14 39.89
C SER A 696 3.66 -23.83 39.57
N VAL A 697 2.76 -23.42 40.46
CA VAL A 697 2.16 -22.08 40.50
C VAL A 697 3.13 -21.14 41.21
N LEU A 698 3.28 -19.90 40.72
CA LEU A 698 4.13 -18.90 41.37
C LEU A 698 3.44 -18.25 42.59
N PRO A 699 4.16 -18.06 43.71
CA PRO A 699 3.66 -17.29 44.84
C PRO A 699 3.65 -15.79 44.52
N ALA A 700 2.81 -15.04 45.23
CA ALA A 700 2.81 -13.58 45.19
C ALA A 700 4.17 -13.01 45.65
N GLY A 701 4.54 -11.84 45.11
CA GLY A 701 5.79 -11.15 45.36
C GLY A 701 6.68 -11.01 44.11
N LYS A 702 7.94 -10.64 44.33
CA LYS A 702 8.91 -10.43 43.25
C LYS A 702 9.50 -11.75 42.77
N THR A 703 9.45 -11.98 41.47
CA THR A 703 10.01 -13.16 40.82
C THR A 703 10.79 -12.74 39.57
N GLN A 704 12.01 -13.26 39.41
CA GLN A 704 12.70 -13.23 38.12
C GLN A 704 12.32 -14.50 37.37
N LEU A 705 11.61 -14.34 36.25
CA LEU A 705 11.29 -15.43 35.33
C LEU A 705 12.30 -15.48 34.20
N VAL A 706 12.66 -16.69 33.79
CA VAL A 706 13.55 -16.95 32.68
C VAL A 706 12.89 -17.95 31.75
N PHE A 707 12.89 -17.63 30.45
CA PHE A 707 12.55 -18.55 29.37
C PHE A 707 13.78 -18.68 28.48
N ASP A 708 14.39 -19.87 28.44
CA ASP A 708 15.63 -20.14 27.72
C ASP A 708 15.34 -21.13 26.59
N PHE A 709 15.35 -20.64 25.34
CA PHE A 709 15.09 -21.45 24.16
C PHE A 709 16.39 -21.90 23.50
N ARG A 710 16.68 -23.19 23.65
CA ARG A 710 17.81 -23.90 23.04
C ARG A 710 17.42 -24.42 21.66
N TYR A 711 17.63 -23.59 20.64
CA TYR A 711 17.36 -23.95 19.24
C TYR A 711 18.19 -25.15 18.77
N ALA A 712 17.60 -26.06 18.00
CA ALA A 712 18.30 -27.23 17.48
C ALA A 712 19.27 -26.91 16.30
N GLY A 713 19.09 -25.76 15.65
CA GLY A 713 19.82 -25.38 14.43
C GLY A 713 19.15 -25.89 13.14
N GLY A 714 19.34 -25.18 12.02
CA GLY A 714 18.72 -25.48 10.72
C GLY A 714 17.57 -24.53 10.34
N PHE A 715 16.74 -24.93 9.37
CA PHE A 715 15.58 -24.16 8.90
C PHE A 715 14.32 -24.55 9.66
N ASN A 716 13.66 -23.59 10.32
CA ASN A 716 12.43 -23.78 11.11
C ASN A 716 12.49 -24.91 12.16
N ALA A 717 13.69 -25.24 12.62
CA ALA A 717 13.91 -26.34 13.53
C ALA A 717 13.21 -26.11 14.88
N GLY A 718 12.99 -27.19 15.63
CA GLY A 718 12.54 -27.11 17.01
C GLY A 718 13.66 -26.71 17.97
N GLY A 719 13.43 -27.00 19.24
CA GLY A 719 14.42 -26.83 20.29
C GLY A 719 13.90 -27.32 21.64
N GLU A 720 14.72 -27.15 22.67
CA GLU A 720 14.33 -27.34 24.06
C GLU A 720 13.99 -25.98 24.68
N MET A 721 12.81 -25.86 25.30
CA MET A 721 12.42 -24.70 26.11
C MET A 721 12.58 -25.05 27.59
N ILE A 722 13.30 -24.21 28.33
CA ILE A 722 13.50 -24.32 29.77
C ILE A 722 12.93 -23.06 30.43
N ILE A 723 12.12 -23.28 31.47
CA ILE A 723 11.50 -22.22 32.27
C ILE A 723 12.08 -22.27 33.69
N SER A 724 12.59 -21.14 34.17
CA SER A 724 13.10 -21.00 35.54
C SER A 724 12.46 -19.82 36.26
N ALA A 725 12.30 -19.95 37.58
CA ALA A 725 11.94 -18.85 38.48
C ALA A 725 13.01 -18.71 39.56
N ASN A 726 13.53 -17.49 39.77
CA ASN A 726 14.57 -17.18 40.76
C ASN A 726 15.80 -18.11 40.72
N GLY A 727 16.18 -18.56 39.52
CA GLY A 727 17.30 -19.48 39.28
C GLY A 727 16.98 -20.98 39.38
N GLN A 728 15.77 -21.36 39.83
CA GLN A 728 15.33 -22.76 39.87
C GLN A 728 14.55 -23.12 38.61
N GLU A 729 14.90 -24.26 37.97
CA GLU A 729 14.10 -24.83 36.88
C GLU A 729 12.74 -25.33 37.39
N ILE A 730 11.66 -24.92 36.72
CA ILE A 730 10.27 -25.23 37.05
C ILE A 730 9.48 -25.82 35.87
N GLY A 731 10.02 -25.78 34.65
CA GLY A 731 9.44 -26.40 33.47
C GLY A 731 10.49 -26.66 32.40
N ARG A 732 10.34 -27.75 31.65
CA ARG A 732 11.22 -28.13 30.53
C ARG A 732 10.40 -28.94 29.53
N GLY A 733 10.61 -28.71 28.23
CA GLY A 733 10.00 -29.53 27.20
C GLY A 733 10.42 -29.16 25.78
N PRO A 734 10.02 -29.96 24.78
CA PRO A 734 10.30 -29.70 23.38
C PRO A 734 9.37 -28.62 22.82
N ILE A 735 9.93 -27.74 21.99
CA ILE A 735 9.17 -27.00 20.97
C ILE A 735 9.45 -27.72 19.65
N ALA A 736 8.44 -28.28 19.01
CA ALA A 736 8.62 -29.19 17.87
C ALA A 736 9.22 -28.50 16.65
N ARG A 737 8.84 -27.24 16.40
CA ARG A 737 9.30 -26.43 15.27
C ARG A 737 9.19 -24.93 15.57
N THR A 738 9.84 -24.13 14.75
CA THR A 738 9.73 -22.66 14.73
C THR A 738 9.25 -22.17 13.36
N ILE A 739 9.26 -20.84 13.17
CA ILE A 739 9.01 -20.15 11.90
C ILE A 739 10.20 -19.23 11.55
N SER A 740 10.31 -18.88 10.27
CA SER A 740 11.33 -17.96 9.73
C SER A 740 10.76 -16.59 9.37
N LYS A 741 9.43 -16.45 9.25
CA LYS A 741 8.73 -15.17 9.13
C LYS A 741 7.32 -15.25 9.74
N TYR A 742 6.87 -14.17 10.37
CA TYR A 742 5.49 -14.00 10.84
C TYR A 742 4.52 -13.93 9.65
N PRO A 743 3.31 -14.53 9.73
CA PRO A 743 2.35 -14.47 8.64
C PRO A 743 1.77 -13.08 8.41
N GLU A 744 1.46 -12.35 9.48
CA GLU A 744 0.88 -11.01 9.40
C GLU A 744 2.01 -9.97 9.48
N MET A 745 2.22 -9.20 8.41
CA MET A 745 3.34 -8.25 8.34
C MET A 745 3.16 -7.00 9.22
N THR A 746 2.02 -6.84 9.88
CA THR A 746 1.76 -5.80 10.88
C THR A 746 2.11 -6.18 12.31
N ASP A 747 2.36 -7.47 12.61
CA ASP A 747 2.53 -7.94 13.99
C ASP A 747 3.67 -7.25 14.74
N THR A 748 3.49 -7.14 16.05
CA THR A 748 4.37 -6.48 17.01
C THR A 748 5.02 -7.47 17.98
N LEU A 749 6.09 -7.03 18.65
CA LEU A 749 6.54 -7.58 19.92
C LEU A 749 5.94 -6.75 21.03
N ASP A 750 5.21 -7.41 21.93
CA ASP A 750 4.44 -6.77 22.99
C ASP A 750 4.90 -7.24 24.38
N ILE A 751 4.95 -6.30 25.33
CA ILE A 751 5.39 -6.55 26.71
C ILE A 751 4.24 -6.27 27.68
N GLY A 752 3.81 -7.29 28.43
CA GLY A 752 2.74 -7.19 29.42
C GLY A 752 1.32 -7.25 28.85
N PHE A 753 1.17 -7.53 27.55
CA PHE A 753 -0.07 -7.75 26.83
C PHE A 753 0.24 -8.44 25.49
N ASP A 754 -0.79 -8.71 24.70
CA ASP A 754 -0.70 -9.29 23.34
C ASP A 754 -1.59 -8.44 22.42
N ALA A 755 -1.00 -7.78 21.42
CA ALA A 755 -1.71 -6.85 20.53
C ALA A 755 -2.53 -7.59 19.47
N ASP A 756 -3.41 -6.85 18.79
CA ASP A 756 -4.08 -7.27 17.55
C ASP A 756 -4.64 -8.72 17.59
N THR A 757 -4.03 -9.66 16.87
CA THR A 757 -4.41 -11.07 16.85
C THR A 757 -3.61 -11.87 17.87
N ALA A 758 -4.20 -12.18 19.03
CA ALA A 758 -3.52 -12.94 20.07
C ALA A 758 -2.87 -14.27 19.59
N VAL A 759 -1.71 -14.60 20.15
CA VAL A 759 -0.96 -15.83 19.88
C VAL A 759 -1.71 -17.08 20.37
N THR A 760 -2.48 -16.97 21.45
CA THR A 760 -3.22 -18.08 22.05
C THR A 760 -4.53 -17.62 22.71
N ASN A 761 -5.49 -18.54 22.81
CA ASN A 761 -6.77 -18.34 23.50
C ASN A 761 -6.66 -18.53 25.03
N ASP A 762 -5.45 -18.82 25.55
CA ASP A 762 -5.22 -19.11 26.97
C ASP A 762 -5.33 -17.90 27.90
N TYR A 763 -5.34 -16.68 27.35
CA TYR A 763 -5.61 -15.44 28.07
C TYR A 763 -6.69 -14.62 27.36
N ALA A 764 -7.54 -13.96 28.16
CA ALA A 764 -8.59 -13.08 27.66
C ALA A 764 -8.12 -11.62 27.55
N GLN A 765 -8.97 -10.75 26.99
CA GLN A 765 -8.84 -9.27 27.06
C GLN A 765 -7.46 -8.73 26.61
N GLY A 766 -6.99 -9.12 25.42
CA GLY A 766 -5.69 -8.65 24.90
C GLY A 766 -4.48 -9.12 25.72
N GLY A 767 -4.64 -10.19 26.50
CA GLY A 767 -3.53 -10.80 27.24
C GLY A 767 -2.92 -9.92 28.34
N HIS A 768 -3.57 -8.84 28.79
CA HIS A 768 -3.00 -7.94 29.78
C HIS A 768 -2.53 -8.66 31.05
N PHE A 769 -1.27 -8.44 31.41
CA PHE A 769 -0.63 -9.03 32.60
C PHE A 769 -1.23 -8.46 33.88
N THR A 770 -1.70 -9.32 34.78
CA THR A 770 -2.30 -8.88 36.06
C THR A 770 -1.28 -8.47 37.13
N GLY A 771 0.00 -8.73 36.89
CA GLY A 771 1.11 -8.27 37.73
C GLY A 771 1.76 -6.98 37.21
N LYS A 772 2.93 -6.65 37.76
CA LYS A 772 3.80 -5.59 37.21
C LYS A 772 5.02 -6.22 36.55
N ILE A 773 5.40 -5.68 35.40
CA ILE A 773 6.70 -5.93 34.77
C ILE A 773 7.59 -4.74 35.11
N ALA A 774 8.74 -4.99 35.74
CA ALA A 774 9.75 -3.96 35.92
C ALA A 774 10.58 -3.79 34.62
N LYS A 775 10.99 -4.92 34.05
CA LYS A 775 11.87 -4.98 32.88
C LYS A 775 11.84 -6.38 32.25
N VAL A 776 12.00 -6.44 30.94
CA VAL A 776 12.30 -7.67 30.17
C VAL A 776 13.60 -7.47 29.41
N ASP A 777 14.57 -8.37 29.62
CA ASP A 777 15.78 -8.50 28.81
C ASP A 777 15.63 -9.69 27.84
N ILE A 778 15.84 -9.47 26.55
CA ILE A 778 15.91 -10.52 25.51
C ILE A 778 17.34 -10.58 24.98
N GLU A 779 18.01 -11.70 25.22
CA GLU A 779 19.36 -12.01 24.72
C GLU A 779 19.23 -13.00 23.55
N VAL A 780 19.87 -12.71 22.41
CA VAL A 780 19.73 -13.50 21.16
C VAL A 780 21.03 -14.18 20.75
N GLY A 781 20.92 -15.43 20.32
CA GLY A 781 22.04 -16.20 19.76
C GLY A 781 22.32 -15.88 18.29
N LYS A 782 23.32 -16.56 17.72
CA LYS A 782 23.63 -16.47 16.29
C LYS A 782 22.52 -17.11 15.44
N PRO A 783 22.07 -16.49 14.33
CA PRO A 783 21.11 -17.08 13.40
C PRO A 783 21.54 -18.47 12.93
N GLY A 784 20.61 -19.42 12.88
CA GLY A 784 20.81 -20.78 12.36
C GLY A 784 21.67 -21.70 13.24
N ALA A 785 22.40 -21.17 14.22
CA ALA A 785 23.26 -21.95 15.10
C ALA A 785 22.45 -22.67 16.19
N ALA A 786 22.86 -23.90 16.53
CA ALA A 786 22.33 -24.60 17.68
C ALA A 786 22.61 -23.82 18.98
N GLY A 787 21.66 -23.82 19.89
CA GLY A 787 21.82 -23.27 21.24
C GLY A 787 22.84 -24.08 22.04
N PRO A 788 23.61 -23.43 22.95
CA PRO A 788 24.55 -24.15 23.80
C PRO A 788 23.79 -25.09 24.74
N ALA A 789 24.10 -26.38 24.67
CA ALA A 789 23.81 -27.31 25.76
C ALA A 789 24.68 -26.93 26.96
N ARG A 790 24.14 -26.12 27.87
CA ARG A 790 24.68 -25.93 29.23
C ARG A 790 24.25 -27.09 30.12
#